data_AF-A0A168N157-F1
#
_entry.id   AF-A0A168N157-F1
#
_cell.length_a   1.000
_cell.length_b   1.000
_cell.length_c   1.000
_cell.angle_alpha   90.00
_cell.angle_beta   90.00
_cell.angle_gamma   90.00
#
_symmetry.space_group_name_H-M   'P 1'
#
loop_
_entity.id
_entity.type
_entity.pdbx_description
1 polymer ?
#
loop_
_entity_poly.entity_id
_entity_poly.type
_entity_poly.pdbx_seq_one_letter_code
_entity_poly.pdbx_strand_id
1 'polypeptide(L)'
;MGFSFKGGLLAAAAGVAIMVGTTAAAQTTPAPTAPTGGFYMANGTRTTNYQTAIASWRADSQFSVDYSKGFLGLEHAYAMGLSGRGQTVGVNDAGVYMAHPLFGSAGKVTGLRSQAVAGYGNDGMINPRRQWEGHGTHVSGTIAGDRVTGQPMFGNAFNAKLYAATANFSAGDFLWYKDAIIDGKIVATQNQNIVDLANTGQVRIINNSWGSGNSLPFNASLPTVLASFNRNYGDFYKPVLDKDVLVVFSAGNGFGVHAGIDAAAPLNDPRLRSNWLSVANYSSFTAADPSTSFCGQTATWCVAGPGSAVVSSVPAYTMDRAGILALYPRANYAGLYSATTVTALQNASMNQFIGVLNAYLAARAAGGPTYNEDAWRREVGRQAAAITLVSGARLGDPDGFTSVLAGLLTSTNNMALLTPAFSGAVLQYANDELQRVLNQYIKYTGGGYAAYTGTSMAAPNISGFAALLMENFPEYSTSLISDILVSSSKDLDTPGVDLRSGWGAPQMDVALRGPTALRDTRDVTVAVGTVDIWSNNIGDARDRYSAEVKANFGNDIGGLVKKGGGQLILTGANDYSGPTRVEGGLLTVNGSLLRSSATVGGVGMIGGTGTLANLTAESGGVVSPGDGVNPFGTLTVAGNLNFKPGSFLWIRSSVNGAAYSRLNVGGTTKIDGGQVILKADNGEWNLRTRMNIINSTGAVTGTFSGAQSDLAFLAPVLTYSTNGVVLTVRRNDVTVASLGRTDNQQSVGGALDVMINNTATGTNRDLSLENALLDASVPAVQGALSGLTGEVHATLGGLAVSDARVIRDAMSERGRSQGGAATYVGNGVSVWGSGVFGNGQGSAHDGLAGFRNEASGYLVGAEKALANDVHVGVALGETRAELRSPRLRSTGRVTSEQIGVYGGAGVGDFQIRVGGSWASADVRTDRTAQLNAFTNALVGDYDGDVWQAYGEVAWSRAVGGTMFEPYAAYSHVEYDADVAETGGDAALSGNVKQKADLLTAGFRTRTVLAGGEGRARLSAVTHLAYTHDLNGDGPVFDAAFADGPRFLIDGANPGDDVISGGLGFNIQATERTAIELGYTGLYKDEYRDNRIYGRFSVKF
;
A
#
# COMPACT_ATOMS: atom_id res chain seq x y z
N MET A 1 1.78 -60.70 -16.60
CA MET A 1 2.08 -60.22 -17.97
C MET A 1 2.12 -58.70 -17.94
N GLY A 2 3.29 -58.11 -18.14
CA GLY A 2 3.43 -56.67 -18.32
C GLY A 2 3.06 -56.29 -19.75
N PHE A 3 1.96 -55.57 -19.92
CA PHE A 3 1.60 -54.94 -21.18
C PHE A 3 0.79 -53.66 -20.93
N SER A 4 1.42 -52.56 -21.33
CA SER A 4 0.84 -51.37 -21.97
C SER A 4 -0.08 -50.44 -21.16
N PHE A 5 0.54 -49.39 -20.63
CA PHE A 5 -0.04 -48.06 -20.34
C PHE A 5 -0.43 -47.28 -21.63
N LYS A 6 -0.62 -47.96 -22.76
CA LYS A 6 -1.14 -47.41 -24.02
C LYS A 6 -2.39 -48.21 -24.40
N GLY A 7 -3.57 -47.64 -24.16
CA GLY A 7 -4.85 -48.26 -24.52
C GLY A 7 -6.11 -47.54 -24.03
N GLY A 8 -6.01 -46.61 -23.07
CA GLY A 8 -7.17 -45.87 -22.55
C GLY A 8 -7.32 -44.42 -23.03
N LEU A 9 -6.37 -43.90 -23.83
CA LEU A 9 -6.33 -42.50 -24.25
C LEU A 9 -6.95 -42.23 -25.64
N LEU A 10 -7.62 -43.23 -26.24
CA LEU A 10 -8.16 -43.15 -27.61
C LEU A 10 -9.68 -43.33 -27.73
N ALA A 11 -10.42 -43.33 -26.62
CA ALA A 11 -11.90 -43.28 -26.65
C ALA A 11 -12.50 -41.93 -26.20
N ALA A 12 -11.67 -40.96 -25.83
CA ALA A 12 -12.11 -39.58 -25.48
C ALA A 12 -11.68 -38.52 -26.51
N ALA A 13 -10.98 -38.91 -27.58
CA ALA A 13 -10.41 -37.99 -28.59
C ALA A 13 -11.20 -37.93 -29.92
N ALA A 14 -12.40 -38.53 -30.01
CA ALA A 14 -13.19 -38.57 -31.25
C ALA A 14 -14.59 -37.92 -31.13
N GLY A 15 -14.80 -37.05 -30.13
CA GLY A 15 -16.08 -36.36 -29.92
C GLY A 15 -16.02 -34.82 -29.92
N VAL A 16 -14.85 -34.22 -30.18
CA VAL A 16 -14.70 -32.75 -30.17
C VAL A 16 -13.91 -32.31 -31.39
N ALA A 17 -14.54 -32.40 -32.55
CA ALA A 17 -14.13 -31.65 -33.73
C ALA A 17 -15.41 -31.21 -34.45
N ILE A 18 -15.46 -29.92 -34.80
CA ILE A 18 -16.58 -29.16 -35.40
C ILE A 18 -17.52 -28.52 -34.37
N MET A 19 -17.08 -27.39 -33.81
CA MET A 19 -17.99 -26.25 -33.58
C MET A 19 -17.33 -24.99 -34.14
N VAL A 20 -17.53 -24.78 -35.43
CA VAL A 20 -17.42 -23.45 -36.07
C VAL A 20 -18.80 -23.13 -36.62
N GLY A 21 -19.37 -22.01 -36.18
CA GLY A 21 -20.44 -21.33 -36.91
C GLY A 21 -21.81 -21.34 -36.23
N THR A 22 -22.00 -20.47 -35.23
CA THR A 22 -23.08 -19.47 -35.30
C THR A 22 -22.53 -18.15 -34.78
N THR A 23 -22.62 -17.11 -35.61
CA THR A 23 -22.11 -15.77 -35.35
C THR A 23 -23.00 -15.07 -34.33
N ALA A 24 -22.69 -15.24 -33.03
CA ALA A 24 -22.94 -14.17 -32.08
C ALA A 24 -21.92 -13.07 -32.39
N ALA A 25 -22.37 -11.84 -32.62
CA ALA A 25 -21.49 -10.70 -32.81
C ALA A 25 -20.53 -10.62 -31.62
N ALA A 26 -19.28 -11.00 -31.83
CA ALA A 26 -18.25 -10.87 -30.82
C ALA A 26 -18.10 -9.37 -30.53
N GLN A 27 -18.59 -8.93 -29.38
CA GLN A 27 -18.10 -7.71 -28.77
C GLN A 27 -16.58 -7.87 -28.68
N THR A 28 -15.85 -7.16 -29.53
CA THR A 28 -14.40 -7.07 -29.45
C THR A 28 -14.07 -6.30 -28.18
N THR A 29 -14.08 -6.98 -27.05
CA THR A 29 -13.72 -6.42 -25.76
C THR A 29 -12.23 -6.13 -25.73
N PRO A 30 -11.82 -4.93 -25.27
CA PRO A 30 -10.40 -4.60 -25.12
C PRO A 30 -9.68 -5.63 -24.26
N ALA A 31 -8.41 -5.91 -24.58
CA ALA A 31 -7.57 -6.76 -23.75
C ALA A 31 -7.40 -6.14 -22.34
N PRO A 32 -7.27 -6.96 -21.28
CA PRO A 32 -6.99 -6.45 -19.94
C PRO A 32 -5.65 -5.74 -19.89
N THR A 33 -5.46 -4.86 -18.92
CA THR A 33 -4.17 -4.21 -18.67
C THR A 33 -3.13 -5.26 -18.28
N ALA A 34 -1.98 -5.28 -18.97
CA ALA A 34 -0.94 -6.25 -18.70
C ALA A 34 -0.30 -6.05 -17.33
N PRO A 35 0.05 -7.13 -16.60
CA PRO A 35 0.91 -7.04 -15.42
C PRO A 35 2.27 -6.41 -15.77
N THR A 36 2.98 -5.91 -14.75
CA THR A 36 4.36 -5.42 -14.92
C THR A 36 5.24 -6.50 -15.56
N GLY A 37 5.86 -6.17 -16.69
CA GLY A 37 6.68 -7.11 -17.47
C GLY A 37 5.91 -7.98 -18.50
N GLY A 38 4.59 -7.80 -18.63
CA GLY A 38 3.75 -8.48 -19.61
C GLY A 38 2.93 -9.65 -19.06
N PHE A 39 2.15 -10.29 -19.93
CA PHE A 39 1.36 -11.48 -19.63
C PHE A 39 2.23 -12.72 -19.49
N TYR A 40 1.80 -13.64 -18.63
CA TYR A 40 2.48 -14.88 -18.31
C TYR A 40 2.15 -15.96 -19.35
N MET A 41 3.18 -16.54 -19.96
CA MET A 41 3.04 -17.73 -20.80
C MET A 41 3.16 -19.00 -19.95
N ALA A 42 2.60 -20.11 -20.42
CA ALA A 42 2.57 -21.37 -19.68
C ALA A 42 3.97 -21.91 -19.31
N ASN A 43 4.98 -21.65 -20.16
CA ASN A 43 6.38 -22.03 -19.91
C ASN A 43 7.13 -21.10 -18.91
N GLY A 44 6.44 -20.12 -18.31
CA GLY A 44 6.98 -19.17 -17.34
C GLY A 44 7.53 -17.87 -17.93
N THR A 45 7.72 -17.78 -19.25
CA THR A 45 8.18 -16.55 -19.92
C THR A 45 7.07 -15.48 -20.01
N ARG A 46 7.39 -14.29 -20.53
CA ARG A 46 6.46 -13.15 -20.64
C ARG A 46 6.24 -12.71 -22.09
N THR A 47 5.07 -12.14 -22.37
CA THR A 47 4.73 -11.52 -23.66
C THR A 47 3.87 -10.29 -23.46
N THR A 48 3.96 -9.30 -24.35
CA THR A 48 3.06 -8.14 -24.37
C THR A 48 1.73 -8.44 -25.06
N ASN A 49 1.63 -9.55 -25.80
CA ASN A 49 0.42 -9.94 -26.52
C ASN A 49 -0.44 -10.90 -25.69
N TYR A 50 -1.62 -10.42 -25.28
CA TYR A 50 -2.57 -11.20 -24.48
C TYR A 50 -2.98 -12.51 -25.17
N GLN A 51 -3.31 -12.47 -26.46
CA GLN A 51 -3.76 -13.66 -27.19
C GLN A 51 -2.66 -14.71 -27.33
N THR A 52 -1.40 -14.29 -27.44
CA THR A 52 -0.25 -15.21 -27.42
C THR A 52 -0.12 -15.91 -26.07
N ALA A 53 -0.30 -15.19 -24.95
CA ALA A 53 -0.27 -15.79 -23.61
C ALA A 53 -1.40 -16.84 -23.45
N ILE A 54 -2.63 -16.49 -23.84
CA ILE A 54 -3.79 -17.39 -23.81
C ILE A 54 -3.53 -18.65 -24.65
N ALA A 55 -3.04 -18.50 -25.88
CA ALA A 55 -2.71 -19.62 -26.75
C ALA A 55 -1.64 -20.54 -26.13
N SER A 56 -0.65 -19.98 -25.42
CA SER A 56 0.38 -20.77 -24.76
C SER A 56 -0.16 -21.67 -23.64
N TRP A 57 -1.16 -21.19 -22.88
CA TRP A 57 -1.82 -21.98 -21.83
C TRP A 57 -2.71 -23.08 -22.42
N ARG A 58 -3.46 -22.78 -23.48
CA ARG A 58 -4.28 -23.80 -24.15
C ARG A 58 -3.46 -24.92 -24.80
N ALA A 59 -2.21 -24.64 -25.18
CA ALA A 59 -1.28 -25.62 -25.73
C ALA A 59 -0.49 -26.41 -24.66
N ASP A 60 -0.53 -26.00 -23.39
CA ASP A 60 0.15 -26.69 -22.30
C ASP A 60 -0.51 -28.04 -22.01
N SER A 61 0.29 -29.10 -21.90
CA SER A 61 -0.22 -30.47 -21.75
C SER A 61 -0.84 -30.75 -20.38
N GLN A 62 -0.42 -30.05 -19.33
CA GLN A 62 -1.05 -30.19 -18.01
C GLN A 62 -2.34 -29.38 -17.91
N PHE A 63 -2.41 -28.24 -18.61
CA PHE A 63 -3.64 -27.46 -18.73
C PHE A 63 -4.71 -28.21 -19.51
N SER A 64 -4.32 -28.82 -20.63
CA SER A 64 -5.21 -29.51 -21.57
C SER A 64 -5.45 -31.00 -21.26
N VAL A 65 -5.05 -31.46 -20.07
CA VAL A 65 -5.23 -32.86 -19.62
C VAL A 65 -6.70 -33.30 -19.65
N ASP A 66 -7.62 -32.36 -19.41
CA ASP A 66 -9.06 -32.50 -19.57
C ASP A 66 -9.68 -31.14 -19.96
N TYR A 67 -11.02 -31.08 -20.10
CA TYR A 67 -11.71 -29.87 -20.56
C TYR A 67 -11.97 -28.82 -19.46
N SER A 68 -11.75 -29.14 -18.18
CA SER A 68 -12.27 -28.38 -17.05
C SER A 68 -11.74 -26.95 -16.97
N LYS A 69 -10.43 -26.77 -17.19
CA LYS A 69 -9.78 -25.45 -17.13
C LYS A 69 -10.21 -24.54 -18.26
N GLY A 70 -10.34 -25.08 -19.48
CA GLY A 70 -10.83 -24.35 -20.64
C GLY A 70 -12.33 -24.03 -20.55
N PHE A 71 -13.13 -24.92 -19.96
CA PHE A 71 -14.56 -24.68 -19.70
C PHE A 71 -14.81 -23.47 -18.79
N LEU A 72 -13.91 -23.23 -17.84
CA LEU A 72 -13.97 -22.10 -16.90
C LEU A 72 -13.16 -20.88 -17.35
N GLY A 73 -12.41 -20.98 -18.46
CA GLY A 73 -11.53 -19.91 -18.95
C GLY A 73 -10.32 -19.63 -18.05
N LEU A 74 -9.80 -20.60 -17.30
CA LEU A 74 -8.75 -20.35 -16.30
C LEU A 74 -7.43 -19.84 -16.90
N GLU A 75 -7.20 -20.04 -18.20
CA GLU A 75 -6.06 -19.46 -18.91
C GLU A 75 -6.01 -17.93 -18.82
N HIS A 76 -7.17 -17.27 -18.66
CA HIS A 76 -7.26 -15.82 -18.49
C HIS A 76 -6.66 -15.38 -17.15
N ALA A 77 -6.90 -16.12 -16.07
CA ALA A 77 -6.27 -15.87 -14.76
C ALA A 77 -4.76 -16.16 -14.80
N TYR A 78 -4.36 -17.28 -15.41
CA TYR A 78 -2.95 -17.65 -15.47
C TYR A 78 -2.13 -16.69 -16.34
N ALA A 79 -2.70 -16.17 -17.44
CA ALA A 79 -2.06 -15.13 -18.26
C ALA A 79 -1.84 -13.82 -17.47
N MET A 80 -2.68 -13.54 -16.48
CA MET A 80 -2.52 -12.41 -15.55
C MET A 80 -1.54 -12.72 -14.39
N GLY A 81 -1.04 -13.95 -14.30
CA GLY A 81 -0.09 -14.39 -13.26
C GLY A 81 -0.76 -14.89 -11.98
N LEU A 82 -2.09 -15.03 -11.97
CA LEU A 82 -2.83 -15.60 -10.84
C LEU A 82 -2.60 -17.11 -10.78
N SER A 83 -2.58 -17.68 -9.58
CA SER A 83 -2.32 -19.11 -9.35
C SER A 83 -2.95 -19.68 -8.07
N GLY A 84 -3.73 -18.88 -7.35
CA GLY A 84 -4.27 -19.19 -6.03
C GLY A 84 -3.34 -18.84 -4.88
N ARG A 85 -2.25 -18.10 -5.14
CA ARG A 85 -1.22 -17.83 -4.15
C ARG A 85 -1.80 -16.98 -3.02
N GLY A 86 -1.41 -17.29 -1.79
CA GLY A 86 -1.89 -16.60 -0.59
C GLY A 86 -3.28 -17.06 -0.12
N GLN A 87 -3.95 -17.94 -0.88
CA GLN A 87 -5.21 -18.55 -0.46
C GLN A 87 -4.98 -19.89 0.22
N THR A 88 -5.84 -20.21 1.19
CA THR A 88 -5.96 -21.55 1.76
C THR A 88 -7.41 -22.02 1.59
N VAL A 89 -7.58 -23.19 0.98
CA VAL A 89 -8.89 -23.80 0.74
C VAL A 89 -9.08 -24.96 1.71
N GLY A 90 -10.15 -24.90 2.49
CA GLY A 90 -10.63 -26.01 3.30
C GLY A 90 -11.19 -27.12 2.42
N VAL A 91 -10.83 -28.37 2.69
CA VAL A 91 -11.36 -29.55 1.99
C VAL A 91 -11.98 -30.46 3.04
N ASN A 92 -13.30 -30.56 3.03
CA ASN A 92 -14.03 -31.44 3.92
C ASN A 92 -14.47 -32.67 3.12
N ASP A 93 -13.72 -33.78 3.24
CA ASP A 93 -13.86 -34.95 2.38
C ASP A 93 -13.32 -36.23 3.05
N ALA A 94 -13.30 -37.38 2.36
CA ALA A 94 -12.89 -38.69 2.88
C ALA A 94 -11.41 -38.81 3.35
N GLY A 95 -10.66 -37.71 3.31
CA GLY A 95 -9.24 -37.63 3.63
C GLY A 95 -8.35 -37.48 2.40
N VAL A 96 -7.13 -36.99 2.62
CA VAL A 96 -6.16 -36.68 1.57
C VAL A 96 -4.91 -37.54 1.71
N TYR A 97 -4.47 -38.18 0.62
CA TYR A 97 -3.18 -38.83 0.55
C TYR A 97 -2.08 -37.78 0.39
N MET A 98 -1.63 -37.21 1.51
CA MET A 98 -0.73 -36.05 1.53
C MET A 98 0.67 -36.33 0.95
N ALA A 99 1.08 -37.59 0.82
CA ALA A 99 2.36 -37.97 0.21
C ALA A 99 2.30 -38.05 -1.34
N HIS A 100 1.21 -37.64 -1.96
CA HIS A 100 1.12 -37.52 -3.42
C HIS A 100 2.13 -36.46 -3.94
N PRO A 101 2.80 -36.66 -5.09
CA PRO A 101 3.77 -35.69 -5.62
C PRO A 101 3.23 -34.27 -5.82
N LEU A 102 1.94 -34.12 -6.12
CA LEU A 102 1.26 -32.82 -6.24
C LEU A 102 1.04 -32.10 -4.90
N PHE A 103 1.37 -32.74 -3.78
CA PHE A 103 1.25 -32.15 -2.44
C PHE A 103 2.62 -31.99 -1.76
N GLY A 104 3.71 -32.07 -2.54
CA GLY A 104 5.07 -32.09 -2.02
C GLY A 104 5.62 -30.74 -1.57
N SER A 105 5.02 -29.61 -1.95
CA SER A 105 5.48 -28.30 -1.48
C SER A 105 5.25 -28.10 0.03
N ALA A 106 6.12 -27.31 0.67
CA ALA A 106 6.10 -27.16 2.12
C ALA A 106 4.78 -26.56 2.61
N GLY A 107 4.10 -27.28 3.51
CA GLY A 107 2.81 -26.86 4.07
C GLY A 107 1.65 -26.86 3.07
N LYS A 108 1.76 -27.65 1.98
CA LYS A 108 0.74 -27.71 0.94
C LYS A 108 -0.61 -28.19 1.44
N VAL A 109 -0.62 -29.20 2.30
CA VAL A 109 -1.81 -29.73 2.95
C VAL A 109 -1.59 -29.73 4.46
N THR A 110 -2.52 -29.15 5.20
CA THR A 110 -2.57 -29.16 6.67
C THR A 110 -3.82 -29.91 7.11
N GLY A 111 -3.70 -30.80 8.09
CA GLY A 111 -4.82 -31.56 8.64
C GLY A 111 -5.55 -30.84 9.78
N LEU A 112 -6.89 -30.85 9.79
CA LEU A 112 -7.73 -30.33 10.87
C LEU A 112 -7.70 -31.24 12.08
N ARG A 113 -6.81 -30.97 13.05
CA ARG A 113 -6.68 -31.76 14.29
C ARG A 113 -7.74 -31.39 15.33
N SER A 114 -8.94 -31.96 15.24
CA SER A 114 -9.96 -31.85 16.31
C SER A 114 -9.86 -33.00 17.32
N GLN A 115 -10.30 -32.79 18.56
CA GLN A 115 -10.24 -33.83 19.61
C GLN A 115 -11.10 -35.03 19.21
N ALA A 116 -10.46 -36.20 19.05
CA ALA A 116 -11.10 -37.49 18.85
C ALA A 116 -10.41 -38.57 19.69
N VAL A 117 -11.01 -39.77 19.76
CA VAL A 117 -10.52 -40.90 20.57
C VAL A 117 -9.23 -41.48 19.99
N ALA A 118 -8.37 -42.03 20.86
CA ALA A 118 -7.10 -42.64 20.48
C ALA A 118 -7.29 -43.72 19.40
N GLY A 119 -6.67 -43.51 18.23
CA GLY A 119 -6.69 -44.45 17.10
C GLY A 119 -7.30 -43.88 15.80
N TYR A 120 -8.21 -42.89 15.89
CA TYR A 120 -8.78 -42.19 14.74
C TYR A 120 -9.27 -40.79 15.13
N GLY A 121 -8.80 -39.76 14.42
CA GLY A 121 -9.29 -38.40 14.57
C GLY A 121 -9.44 -37.69 13.25
N ASN A 122 -10.11 -36.54 13.27
CA ASN A 122 -10.01 -35.61 12.15
C ASN A 122 -8.56 -35.15 12.13
N ASP A 123 -7.80 -35.58 11.12
CA ASP A 123 -6.41 -35.16 10.89
C ASP A 123 -6.17 -34.84 9.41
N GLY A 124 -7.25 -34.77 8.61
CA GLY A 124 -7.24 -34.52 7.18
C GLY A 124 -6.66 -35.64 6.31
N MET A 125 -6.13 -36.71 6.91
CA MET A 125 -5.49 -37.79 6.17
C MET A 125 -6.52 -38.86 5.77
N ILE A 126 -6.19 -39.59 4.70
CA ILE A 126 -6.92 -40.81 4.33
C ILE A 126 -6.92 -41.80 5.51
N ASN A 127 -8.03 -42.52 5.67
CA ASN A 127 -8.15 -43.53 6.70
C ASN A 127 -7.10 -44.64 6.47
N PRO A 128 -6.22 -44.96 7.44
CA PRO A 128 -5.22 -46.02 7.30
C PRO A 128 -5.80 -47.44 7.09
N ARG A 129 -7.07 -47.70 7.42
CA ARG A 129 -7.79 -48.95 7.07
C ARG A 129 -8.19 -49.02 5.59
N ARG A 130 -8.15 -47.89 4.87
CA ARG A 130 -8.70 -47.75 3.53
C ARG A 130 -7.78 -46.90 2.66
N GLN A 131 -6.54 -47.35 2.53
CA GLN A 131 -5.45 -46.59 1.89
C GLN A 131 -5.63 -46.33 0.38
N TRP A 132 -6.61 -47.00 -0.23
CA TRP A 132 -7.01 -46.84 -1.63
C TRP A 132 -8.11 -45.79 -1.85
N GLU A 133 -8.70 -45.22 -0.79
CA GLU A 133 -9.72 -44.17 -0.91
C GLU A 133 -9.13 -42.92 -1.60
N GLY A 134 -9.60 -42.64 -2.81
CA GLY A 134 -9.07 -41.61 -3.68
C GLY A 134 -9.88 -40.33 -3.78
N HIS A 135 -11.12 -40.29 -3.30
CA HIS A 135 -12.06 -39.19 -3.51
C HIS A 135 -11.55 -37.86 -2.97
N GLY A 136 -11.19 -37.77 -1.69
CA GLY A 136 -10.68 -36.53 -1.09
C GLY A 136 -9.33 -36.08 -1.64
N THR A 137 -8.49 -37.04 -2.05
CA THR A 137 -7.23 -36.79 -2.77
C THR A 137 -7.49 -36.22 -4.17
N HIS A 138 -8.51 -36.71 -4.87
CA HIS A 138 -8.91 -36.26 -6.20
C HIS A 138 -9.45 -34.83 -6.15
N VAL A 139 -10.38 -34.58 -5.23
CA VAL A 139 -10.95 -33.25 -4.93
C VAL A 139 -9.83 -32.26 -4.61
N SER A 140 -8.91 -32.62 -3.71
CA SER A 140 -7.78 -31.78 -3.31
C SER A 140 -6.82 -31.48 -4.47
N GLY A 141 -6.55 -32.47 -5.32
CA GLY A 141 -5.72 -32.31 -6.52
C GLY A 141 -6.35 -31.37 -7.54
N THR A 142 -7.66 -31.46 -7.74
CA THR A 142 -8.41 -30.59 -8.67
C THR A 142 -8.41 -29.15 -8.20
N ILE A 143 -8.57 -28.91 -6.90
CA ILE A 143 -8.53 -27.55 -6.33
C ILE A 143 -7.12 -26.98 -6.47
N ALA A 144 -6.12 -27.64 -5.90
CA ALA A 144 -4.83 -27.01 -5.65
C ALA A 144 -3.61 -27.92 -5.83
N GLY A 145 -3.66 -29.05 -6.55
CA GLY A 145 -2.44 -29.83 -6.81
C GLY A 145 -1.30 -28.99 -7.41
N ASP A 146 -0.08 -29.11 -6.87
CA ASP A 146 1.09 -28.31 -7.29
C ASP A 146 1.38 -28.47 -8.79
N ARG A 147 1.82 -27.39 -9.45
CA ARG A 147 2.30 -27.49 -10.83
C ARG A 147 3.74 -27.98 -10.85
N VAL A 148 3.91 -29.28 -11.09
CA VAL A 148 5.21 -29.97 -11.05
C VAL A 148 5.59 -30.48 -12.45
N THR A 149 6.81 -30.17 -12.90
CA THR A 149 7.32 -30.65 -14.18
C THR A 149 7.29 -32.18 -14.27
N GLY A 150 6.77 -32.71 -15.38
CA GLY A 150 6.69 -34.16 -15.63
C GLY A 150 5.43 -34.83 -15.04
N GLN A 151 4.64 -34.14 -14.22
CA GLN A 151 3.32 -34.62 -13.82
C GLN A 151 2.27 -34.35 -14.92
N PRO A 152 1.17 -35.13 -15.00
CA PRO A 152 0.17 -34.99 -16.05
C PRO A 152 -0.78 -33.81 -15.87
N MET A 153 -0.89 -33.24 -14.68
CA MET A 153 -1.90 -32.22 -14.33
C MET A 153 -1.40 -31.31 -13.20
N PHE A 154 -2.02 -30.14 -13.08
CA PHE A 154 -1.96 -29.26 -11.90
C PHE A 154 -3.38 -28.78 -11.51
N GLY A 155 -3.59 -28.45 -10.24
CA GLY A 155 -4.88 -27.99 -9.72
C GLY A 155 -5.22 -26.58 -10.18
N ASN A 156 -6.50 -26.21 -10.19
CA ASN A 156 -6.92 -24.91 -10.71
C ASN A 156 -6.30 -23.72 -9.98
N ALA A 157 -6.05 -23.85 -8.68
CA ALA A 157 -5.35 -22.91 -7.84
C ALA A 157 -4.04 -23.55 -7.34
N PHE A 158 -3.15 -23.94 -8.27
CA PHE A 158 -1.96 -24.76 -7.98
C PHE A 158 -0.97 -24.19 -6.96
N ASN A 159 -1.01 -22.89 -6.64
CA ASN A 159 -0.20 -22.28 -5.58
C ASN A 159 -0.99 -21.99 -4.28
N ALA A 160 -2.28 -22.34 -4.22
CA ALA A 160 -3.05 -22.31 -2.98
C ALA A 160 -2.60 -23.43 -2.02
N LYS A 161 -2.81 -23.23 -0.72
CA LYS A 161 -2.67 -24.26 0.31
C LYS A 161 -4.01 -24.93 0.57
N LEU A 162 -3.98 -26.12 1.16
CA LEU A 162 -5.16 -26.87 1.55
C LEU A 162 -5.21 -27.08 3.06
N TYR A 163 -6.40 -26.97 3.63
CA TYR A 163 -6.69 -27.37 5.01
C TYR A 163 -7.70 -28.52 4.98
N ALA A 164 -7.23 -29.75 5.10
CA ALA A 164 -8.05 -30.94 4.96
C ALA A 164 -8.71 -31.32 6.29
N ALA A 165 -10.02 -31.49 6.26
CA ALA A 165 -10.80 -32.15 7.28
C ALA A 165 -11.27 -33.50 6.75
N THR A 166 -11.06 -34.54 7.54
CA THR A 166 -11.57 -35.87 7.24
C THR A 166 -13.03 -35.90 7.65
N ALA A 167 -13.92 -35.75 6.67
CA ALA A 167 -15.26 -36.30 6.77
C ALA A 167 -15.09 -37.82 6.82
N ASN A 168 -15.55 -38.44 7.89
CA ASN A 168 -15.60 -39.89 7.99
C ASN A 168 -16.59 -40.40 6.93
N PHE A 169 -16.14 -40.50 5.68
CA PHE A 169 -16.77 -41.29 4.64
C PHE A 169 -16.50 -42.74 4.99
N SER A 170 -17.14 -43.14 6.06
CA SER A 170 -17.18 -44.49 6.51
C SER A 170 -18.21 -45.20 5.63
N ALA A 171 -17.90 -45.38 4.35
CA ALA A 171 -18.61 -46.29 3.47
C ALA A 171 -17.53 -47.03 2.69
N GLY A 172 -17.08 -48.17 3.22
CA GLY A 172 -16.08 -48.99 2.54
C GLY A 172 -15.45 -50.05 3.43
N ASP A 173 -15.38 -49.82 4.74
CA ASP A 173 -15.11 -50.87 5.72
C ASP A 173 -16.36 -51.18 6.56
N PHE A 174 -16.35 -52.28 7.32
CA PHE A 174 -17.50 -52.67 8.13
C PHE A 174 -17.62 -51.87 9.45
N LEU A 175 -16.57 -51.16 9.87
CA LEU A 175 -16.50 -50.48 11.18
C LEU A 175 -16.93 -49.01 11.14
N TRP A 176 -17.23 -48.56 9.95
CA TRP A 176 -17.61 -47.23 9.55
C TRP A 176 -18.57 -46.48 10.50
N TYR A 177 -19.57 -47.16 11.04
CA TYR A 177 -20.59 -46.61 11.95
C TYR A 177 -20.03 -46.33 13.37
N LYS A 178 -19.02 -47.08 13.82
CA LYS A 178 -18.29 -46.87 15.09
C LYS A 178 -17.43 -45.61 15.03
N ASP A 179 -17.00 -45.23 13.83
CA ASP A 179 -16.19 -44.04 13.60
C ASP A 179 -17.03 -42.74 13.61
N ALA A 180 -18.34 -42.85 13.38
CA ALA A 180 -19.30 -41.73 13.49
C ALA A 180 -19.87 -41.56 14.91
N ILE A 181 -19.84 -42.61 15.74
CA ILE A 181 -20.42 -42.64 17.08
C ILE A 181 -19.45 -43.32 18.05
N ILE A 182 -18.85 -42.56 18.97
CA ILE A 182 -17.95 -43.07 20.01
C ILE A 182 -18.62 -42.92 21.38
N ASP A 183 -18.73 -44.02 22.13
CA ASP A 183 -19.41 -44.08 23.44
C ASP A 183 -20.84 -43.49 23.43
N GLY A 184 -21.58 -43.70 22.34
CA GLY A 184 -22.92 -43.17 22.15
C GLY A 184 -22.98 -41.67 21.83
N LYS A 185 -21.84 -41.01 21.60
CA LYS A 185 -21.72 -39.61 21.19
C LYS A 185 -21.21 -39.50 19.77
N ILE A 186 -21.78 -38.59 18.99
CA ILE A 186 -21.31 -38.31 17.63
C ILE A 186 -19.94 -37.61 17.71
N VAL A 187 -18.91 -38.19 17.10
CA VAL A 187 -17.56 -37.61 17.05
C VAL A 187 -17.35 -37.01 15.67
N ALA A 188 -17.31 -35.68 15.60
CA ALA A 188 -17.15 -34.83 14.41
C ALA A 188 -18.06 -35.20 13.21
N THR A 189 -19.13 -34.42 13.00
CA THR A 189 -19.94 -34.53 11.77
C THR A 189 -19.31 -33.76 10.61
N GLN A 190 -19.65 -34.12 9.37
CA GLN A 190 -19.24 -33.34 8.21
C GLN A 190 -19.69 -31.87 8.30
N ASN A 191 -20.83 -31.60 8.93
CA ASN A 191 -21.31 -30.24 9.20
C ASN A 191 -20.42 -29.52 10.23
N GLN A 192 -19.97 -30.21 11.28
CA GLN A 192 -19.06 -29.65 12.27
C GLN A 192 -17.70 -29.30 11.66
N ASN A 193 -17.20 -30.11 10.72
CA ASN A 193 -15.96 -29.83 10.01
C ASN A 193 -16.00 -28.47 9.28
N ILE A 194 -17.14 -28.06 8.73
CA ILE A 194 -17.27 -26.74 8.09
C ILE A 194 -17.04 -25.62 9.12
N VAL A 195 -17.64 -25.77 10.30
CA VAL A 195 -17.52 -24.81 11.40
C VAL A 195 -16.10 -24.80 11.96
N ASP A 196 -15.49 -25.97 12.17
CA ASP A 196 -14.13 -26.11 12.70
C ASP A 196 -13.09 -25.55 11.72
N LEU A 197 -13.24 -25.83 10.42
CA LEU A 197 -12.42 -25.24 9.37
C LEU A 197 -12.54 -23.71 9.37
N ALA A 198 -13.75 -23.16 9.42
CA ALA A 198 -13.95 -21.71 9.50
C ALA A 198 -13.29 -21.11 10.76
N ASN A 199 -13.43 -21.79 11.91
CA ASN A 199 -12.83 -21.37 13.19
C ASN A 199 -11.30 -21.38 13.21
N THR A 200 -10.63 -22.08 12.28
CA THR A 200 -9.18 -21.96 12.14
C THR A 200 -8.74 -20.52 11.82
N GLY A 201 -9.62 -19.73 11.19
CA GLY A 201 -9.29 -18.40 10.66
C GLY A 201 -8.29 -18.42 9.50
N GLN A 202 -7.95 -19.60 8.97
CA GLN A 202 -6.95 -19.76 7.91
C GLN A 202 -7.57 -20.00 6.54
N VAL A 203 -8.81 -20.51 6.49
CA VAL A 203 -9.51 -20.80 5.24
C VAL A 203 -10.49 -19.68 4.89
N ARG A 204 -10.62 -19.36 3.61
CA ARG A 204 -11.66 -18.46 3.08
C ARG A 204 -12.64 -19.17 2.14
N ILE A 205 -12.32 -20.40 1.74
CA ILE A 205 -13.15 -21.26 0.91
C ILE A 205 -13.19 -22.63 1.58
N ILE A 206 -14.36 -23.27 1.66
CA ILE A 206 -14.49 -24.66 2.12
C ILE A 206 -15.23 -25.45 1.05
N ASN A 207 -14.53 -26.38 0.42
CA ASN A 207 -15.10 -27.33 -0.51
C ASN A 207 -15.71 -28.52 0.22
N ASN A 208 -16.95 -28.87 -0.12
CA ASN A 208 -17.69 -30.01 0.39
C ASN A 208 -18.19 -30.84 -0.79
N SER A 209 -17.44 -31.88 -1.15
CA SER A 209 -17.80 -32.80 -2.23
C SER A 209 -18.51 -34.04 -1.67
N TRP A 210 -19.50 -33.81 -0.81
CA TRP A 210 -20.34 -34.82 -0.17
C TRP A 210 -21.76 -34.26 0.01
N GLY A 211 -22.74 -35.12 0.23
CA GLY A 211 -24.10 -34.65 0.49
C GLY A 211 -25.09 -35.77 0.76
N SER A 212 -26.24 -35.39 1.30
CA SER A 212 -27.36 -36.31 1.52
C SER A 212 -28.20 -36.47 0.24
N GLY A 213 -28.41 -37.71 -0.20
CA GLY A 213 -29.30 -38.01 -1.33
C GLY A 213 -30.76 -37.63 -1.05
N ASN A 214 -31.51 -37.35 -2.10
CA ASN A 214 -32.95 -37.10 -2.05
C ASN A 214 -33.63 -37.59 -3.35
N SER A 215 -34.96 -37.66 -3.34
CA SER A 215 -35.77 -38.07 -4.49
C SER A 215 -36.69 -36.96 -5.00
N LEU A 216 -36.48 -35.71 -4.57
CA LEU A 216 -37.31 -34.59 -5.01
C LEU A 216 -37.00 -34.28 -6.48
N PRO A 217 -38.02 -34.14 -7.34
CA PRO A 217 -37.82 -33.60 -8.68
C PRO A 217 -37.11 -32.24 -8.60
N PHE A 218 -36.20 -31.95 -9.53
CA PHE A 218 -35.47 -30.67 -9.50
C PHE A 218 -36.39 -29.44 -9.56
N ASN A 219 -37.54 -29.58 -10.23
CA ASN A 219 -38.56 -28.55 -10.37
C ASN A 219 -39.63 -28.59 -9.25
N ALA A 220 -39.39 -29.31 -8.15
CA ALA A 220 -40.26 -29.26 -6.99
C ALA A 220 -40.43 -27.81 -6.50
N SER A 221 -41.66 -27.45 -6.12
CA SER A 221 -41.97 -26.10 -5.63
C SER A 221 -41.24 -25.79 -4.33
N LEU A 222 -40.93 -24.51 -4.10
CA LEU A 222 -40.24 -24.06 -2.89
C LEU A 222 -40.91 -24.56 -1.59
N PRO A 223 -42.26 -24.52 -1.41
CA PRO A 223 -42.90 -25.07 -0.22
C PRO A 223 -42.67 -26.58 -0.03
N THR A 224 -42.68 -27.36 -1.12
CA THR A 224 -42.42 -28.82 -1.06
C THR A 224 -40.98 -29.10 -0.64
N VAL A 225 -40.02 -28.33 -1.18
CA VAL A 225 -38.61 -28.45 -0.82
C VAL A 225 -38.40 -28.07 0.65
N LEU A 226 -38.95 -26.95 1.12
CA LEU A 226 -38.88 -26.53 2.51
C LEU A 226 -39.50 -27.55 3.48
N ALA A 227 -40.65 -28.13 3.11
CA ALA A 227 -41.29 -29.17 3.93
C ALA A 227 -40.43 -30.44 4.05
N SER A 228 -39.73 -30.81 2.97
CA SER A 228 -38.87 -32.00 2.94
C SER A 228 -37.51 -31.76 3.60
N PHE A 229 -36.99 -30.53 3.53
CA PHE A 229 -35.66 -30.14 3.99
C PHE A 229 -35.66 -29.31 5.27
N ASN A 230 -36.78 -29.29 5.99
CA ASN A 230 -36.95 -28.47 7.19
C ASN A 230 -35.88 -28.79 8.25
N ARG A 231 -34.97 -27.84 8.47
CA ARG A 231 -33.90 -27.90 9.49
C ARG A 231 -33.77 -26.55 10.15
N ASN A 232 -33.66 -26.53 11.48
CA ASN A 232 -33.29 -25.33 12.22
C ASN A 232 -31.79 -25.33 12.50
N TYR A 233 -31.06 -24.41 11.85
CA TYR A 233 -29.61 -24.27 12.05
C TYR A 233 -29.25 -23.33 13.21
N GLY A 234 -30.17 -22.49 13.71
CA GLY A 234 -29.85 -21.49 14.74
C GLY A 234 -28.60 -20.68 14.39
N ASP A 235 -27.60 -20.68 15.27
CA ASP A 235 -26.29 -20.06 15.03
C ASP A 235 -25.18 -21.07 14.70
N PHE A 236 -25.53 -22.30 14.30
CA PHE A 236 -24.56 -23.35 14.02
C PHE A 236 -23.50 -22.93 12.98
N TYR A 237 -23.93 -22.27 11.89
CA TYR A 237 -23.03 -21.76 10.85
C TYR A 237 -22.58 -20.31 11.06
N LYS A 238 -22.84 -19.70 12.23
CA LYS A 238 -22.40 -18.33 12.52
C LYS A 238 -20.89 -18.11 12.29
N PRO A 239 -19.99 -19.06 12.62
CA PRO A 239 -18.57 -18.91 12.32
C PRO A 239 -18.23 -18.76 10.82
N VAL A 240 -19.03 -19.32 9.91
CA VAL A 240 -18.85 -19.13 8.45
C VAL A 240 -19.07 -17.66 8.07
N LEU A 241 -20.09 -17.03 8.66
CA LEU A 241 -20.41 -15.62 8.44
C LEU A 241 -19.39 -14.71 9.11
N ASP A 242 -19.05 -14.97 10.38
CA ASP A 242 -18.12 -14.14 11.16
C ASP A 242 -16.69 -14.14 10.60
N LYS A 243 -16.30 -15.22 9.92
CA LYS A 243 -14.98 -15.39 9.32
C LYS A 243 -14.96 -15.12 7.82
N ASP A 244 -16.08 -14.67 7.25
CA ASP A 244 -16.21 -14.40 5.81
C ASP A 244 -15.70 -15.57 4.95
N VAL A 245 -16.33 -16.74 5.11
CA VAL A 245 -15.95 -17.97 4.41
C VAL A 245 -16.97 -18.32 3.34
N LEU A 246 -16.50 -18.69 2.15
CA LEU A 246 -17.30 -19.21 1.05
C LEU A 246 -17.37 -20.74 1.14
N VAL A 247 -18.56 -21.29 1.33
CA VAL A 247 -18.82 -22.73 1.36
C VAL A 247 -19.29 -23.17 -0.02
N VAL A 248 -18.55 -24.08 -0.66
CA VAL A 248 -18.88 -24.64 -1.97
C VAL A 248 -19.31 -26.09 -1.78
N PHE A 249 -20.51 -26.43 -2.22
CA PHE A 249 -21.10 -27.76 -2.11
C PHE A 249 -21.37 -28.37 -3.48
N SER A 250 -21.10 -29.66 -3.61
CA SER A 250 -21.63 -30.45 -4.72
C SER A 250 -23.16 -30.53 -4.61
N ALA A 251 -23.88 -30.34 -5.71
CA ALA A 251 -25.34 -30.42 -5.71
C ALA A 251 -25.85 -31.84 -5.39
N GLY A 252 -25.05 -32.87 -5.67
CA GLY A 252 -25.37 -34.29 -5.49
C GLY A 252 -25.36 -35.06 -6.81
N ASN A 253 -25.33 -36.39 -6.72
CA ASN A 253 -25.30 -37.28 -7.89
C ASN A 253 -26.61 -38.07 -8.03
N GLY A 254 -27.75 -37.40 -7.88
CA GLY A 254 -29.06 -38.05 -7.82
C GLY A 254 -29.77 -38.20 -9.17
N PHE A 255 -29.07 -38.08 -10.30
CA PHE A 255 -29.61 -38.35 -11.65
C PHE A 255 -30.84 -37.50 -12.03
N GLY A 256 -30.73 -36.19 -11.92
CA GLY A 256 -31.76 -35.23 -12.34
C GLY A 256 -32.70 -34.75 -11.22
N VAL A 257 -32.47 -35.17 -9.98
CA VAL A 257 -33.19 -34.68 -8.80
C VAL A 257 -32.69 -33.31 -8.36
N HIS A 258 -33.40 -32.70 -7.41
CA HIS A 258 -33.03 -31.46 -6.75
C HIS A 258 -31.68 -31.58 -6.01
N ALA A 259 -30.97 -30.46 -5.88
CA ALA A 259 -29.78 -30.35 -5.04
C ALA A 259 -30.05 -30.85 -3.61
N GLY A 260 -29.06 -31.51 -3.00
CA GLY A 260 -29.18 -32.08 -1.66
C GLY A 260 -29.46 -31.04 -0.57
N ILE A 261 -29.97 -31.51 0.57
CA ILE A 261 -30.34 -30.68 1.72
C ILE A 261 -29.18 -29.80 2.23
N ASP A 262 -27.95 -30.29 2.16
CA ASP A 262 -26.77 -29.59 2.67
C ASP A 262 -26.34 -28.46 1.71
N ALA A 263 -26.42 -28.67 0.39
CA ALA A 263 -26.24 -27.62 -0.62
C ALA A 263 -27.37 -26.56 -0.59
N ALA A 264 -28.56 -26.97 -0.12
CA ALA A 264 -29.75 -26.14 0.01
C ALA A 264 -29.90 -25.48 1.40
N ALA A 265 -28.88 -25.56 2.28
CA ALA A 265 -28.93 -24.97 3.61
C ALA A 265 -29.40 -23.49 3.66
N PRO A 266 -29.05 -22.62 2.69
CA PRO A 266 -29.55 -21.24 2.66
C PRO A 266 -31.07 -21.07 2.55
N LEU A 267 -31.82 -22.12 2.16
CA LEU A 267 -33.29 -22.09 2.19
C LEU A 267 -33.84 -22.02 3.63
N ASN A 268 -33.13 -22.62 4.59
CA ASN A 268 -33.51 -22.61 6.00
C ASN A 268 -32.76 -21.52 6.81
N ASP A 269 -31.59 -21.06 6.34
CA ASP A 269 -30.87 -19.91 6.89
C ASP A 269 -30.44 -18.93 5.77
N PRO A 270 -31.31 -17.96 5.41
CA PRO A 270 -31.05 -17.03 4.31
C PRO A 270 -29.77 -16.20 4.45
N ARG A 271 -29.23 -16.05 5.68
CA ARG A 271 -27.96 -15.33 5.92
C ARG A 271 -26.79 -15.97 5.15
N LEU A 272 -26.85 -17.28 4.93
CA LEU A 272 -25.78 -18.04 4.27
C LEU A 272 -25.76 -17.85 2.74
N ARG A 273 -26.81 -17.32 2.12
CA ARG A 273 -26.99 -17.35 0.66
C ARG A 273 -25.86 -16.69 -0.14
N SER A 274 -25.20 -15.68 0.45
CA SER A 274 -24.06 -15.01 -0.21
C SER A 274 -22.71 -15.69 0.08
N ASN A 275 -22.66 -16.60 1.04
CA ASN A 275 -21.49 -17.33 1.51
C ASN A 275 -21.55 -18.82 1.13
N TRP A 276 -22.52 -19.22 0.32
CA TRP A 276 -22.79 -20.61 -0.01
C TRP A 276 -22.97 -20.76 -1.52
N LEU A 277 -22.42 -21.83 -2.10
CA LEU A 277 -22.59 -22.16 -3.50
C LEU A 277 -22.97 -23.63 -3.65
N SER A 278 -23.95 -23.90 -4.49
CA SER A 278 -24.29 -25.25 -4.97
C SER A 278 -23.73 -25.44 -6.37
N VAL A 279 -23.22 -26.63 -6.69
CA VAL A 279 -22.56 -26.88 -7.98
C VAL A 279 -23.15 -28.09 -8.70
N ALA A 280 -23.83 -27.85 -9.82
CA ALA A 280 -24.29 -28.87 -10.74
C ALA A 280 -23.17 -29.32 -11.70
N ASN A 281 -23.25 -30.54 -12.22
CA ASN A 281 -22.23 -31.15 -13.09
C ASN A 281 -22.65 -31.10 -14.57
N TYR A 282 -21.80 -30.49 -15.39
CA TYR A 282 -21.96 -30.42 -16.84
C TYR A 282 -20.76 -31.05 -17.54
N SER A 283 -21.03 -31.83 -18.58
CA SER A 283 -20.02 -32.47 -19.43
C SER A 283 -19.57 -31.56 -20.58
N SER A 284 -20.41 -30.59 -20.95
CA SER A 284 -20.10 -29.54 -21.92
C SER A 284 -21.01 -28.32 -21.71
N PHE A 285 -20.80 -27.24 -22.48
CA PHE A 285 -21.69 -26.08 -22.44
C PHE A 285 -23.11 -26.35 -22.95
N THR A 286 -23.36 -27.50 -23.57
CA THR A 286 -24.66 -27.87 -24.15
C THR A 286 -25.27 -29.11 -23.50
N ALA A 287 -24.58 -29.72 -22.53
CA ALA A 287 -25.00 -30.98 -21.94
C ALA A 287 -24.69 -31.05 -20.44
N ALA A 288 -25.75 -31.18 -19.64
CA ALA A 288 -25.66 -31.65 -18.26
C ALA A 288 -25.17 -33.10 -18.24
N ASP A 289 -24.34 -33.46 -17.26
CA ASP A 289 -23.94 -34.85 -17.10
C ASP A 289 -25.08 -35.69 -16.49
N PRO A 290 -25.32 -36.93 -16.94
CA PRO A 290 -26.40 -37.77 -16.41
C PRO A 290 -26.34 -38.01 -14.90
N SER A 291 -25.16 -37.91 -14.28
CA SER A 291 -25.01 -38.08 -12.84
C SER A 291 -25.59 -36.92 -12.03
N THR A 292 -25.73 -35.72 -12.59
CA THR A 292 -25.96 -34.49 -11.81
C THR A 292 -27.29 -34.49 -11.07
N SER A 293 -27.31 -33.99 -9.83
CA SER A 293 -28.47 -33.28 -9.30
C SER A 293 -28.47 -31.86 -9.86
N PHE A 294 -29.64 -31.35 -10.20
CA PHE A 294 -29.84 -29.99 -10.71
C PHE A 294 -30.00 -28.99 -9.56
N CYS A 295 -29.76 -27.70 -9.84
CA CYS A 295 -29.82 -26.64 -8.84
C CYS A 295 -31.16 -26.57 -8.09
N GLY A 296 -32.28 -26.75 -8.79
CA GLY A 296 -33.62 -26.56 -8.23
C GLY A 296 -33.77 -25.20 -7.55
N GLN A 297 -34.34 -25.18 -6.35
CA GLN A 297 -34.55 -23.98 -5.55
C GLN A 297 -33.26 -23.35 -5.00
N THR A 298 -32.08 -23.93 -5.29
CA THR A 298 -30.79 -23.27 -5.03
C THR A 298 -30.33 -22.36 -6.17
N ALA A 299 -31.13 -22.17 -7.22
CA ALA A 299 -30.77 -21.48 -8.46
C ALA A 299 -30.02 -20.14 -8.26
N THR A 300 -30.41 -19.32 -7.28
CA THR A 300 -29.81 -17.99 -7.08
C THR A 300 -28.42 -18.01 -6.42
N TRP A 301 -27.96 -19.16 -5.93
CA TRP A 301 -26.59 -19.41 -5.45
C TRP A 301 -26.00 -20.71 -6.04
N CYS A 302 -26.48 -21.12 -7.21
CA CYS A 302 -26.00 -22.32 -7.88
C CYS A 302 -25.32 -21.99 -9.21
N VAL A 303 -24.28 -22.74 -9.52
CA VAL A 303 -23.54 -22.66 -10.79
C VAL A 303 -23.36 -24.06 -11.37
N ALA A 304 -23.08 -24.11 -12.67
CA ALA A 304 -22.69 -25.31 -13.39
C ALA A 304 -21.16 -25.41 -13.48
N GLY A 305 -20.59 -26.50 -13.00
CA GLY A 305 -19.16 -26.77 -13.06
C GLY A 305 -18.81 -27.98 -13.93
N PRO A 306 -17.57 -28.07 -14.43
CA PRO A 306 -17.08 -29.23 -15.15
C PRO A 306 -16.75 -30.35 -14.16
N GLY A 307 -17.49 -31.45 -14.20
CA GLY A 307 -17.28 -32.58 -13.28
C GLY A 307 -17.29 -33.94 -13.97
N SER A 308 -17.18 -34.01 -15.30
CA SER A 308 -17.22 -35.27 -16.05
C SER A 308 -15.81 -35.72 -16.45
N ALA A 309 -15.42 -36.95 -16.15
CA ALA A 309 -14.10 -37.49 -16.49
C ALA A 309 -12.91 -36.55 -16.13
N VAL A 310 -13.00 -35.86 -14.99
CA VAL A 310 -11.97 -34.91 -14.51
C VAL A 310 -10.77 -35.71 -14.02
N VAL A 311 -9.59 -35.42 -14.54
CA VAL A 311 -8.35 -36.13 -14.20
C VAL A 311 -7.69 -35.46 -13.00
N SER A 312 -7.48 -36.21 -11.92
CA SER A 312 -6.81 -35.69 -10.72
C SER A 312 -6.04 -36.76 -9.94
N SER A 313 -5.33 -36.32 -8.91
CA SER A 313 -4.51 -37.16 -8.02
C SER A 313 -5.34 -38.16 -7.23
N VAL A 314 -4.88 -39.41 -7.19
CA VAL A 314 -5.44 -40.47 -6.34
C VAL A 314 -4.30 -41.28 -5.73
N PRO A 315 -4.54 -42.02 -4.64
CA PRO A 315 -3.65 -43.09 -4.23
C PRO A 315 -3.61 -44.18 -5.31
N ALA A 316 -2.43 -44.65 -5.66
CA ALA A 316 -2.22 -45.73 -6.62
C ALA A 316 -1.96 -47.05 -5.90
N TYR A 317 -2.60 -48.11 -6.38
CA TYR A 317 -2.41 -49.46 -5.86
C TYR A 317 -2.57 -50.51 -6.96
N THR A 318 -2.06 -51.71 -6.72
CA THR A 318 -2.32 -52.90 -7.52
C THR A 318 -3.08 -53.92 -6.68
N MET A 319 -4.12 -54.52 -7.25
CA MET A 319 -4.93 -55.56 -6.62
C MET A 319 -4.78 -56.89 -7.37
N ASP A 320 -4.33 -57.94 -6.69
CA ASP A 320 -4.30 -59.31 -7.23
C ASP A 320 -5.71 -59.92 -7.19
N ARG A 321 -6.51 -59.52 -8.20
CA ARG A 321 -7.89 -59.97 -8.37
C ARG A 321 -7.99 -61.49 -8.56
N ALA A 322 -7.04 -62.08 -9.29
CA ALA A 322 -7.06 -63.51 -9.56
C ALA A 322 -6.79 -64.31 -8.28
N GLY A 323 -5.82 -63.87 -7.47
CA GLY A 323 -5.53 -64.44 -6.17
C GLY A 323 -6.72 -64.35 -5.20
N ILE A 324 -7.40 -63.21 -5.14
CA ILE A 324 -8.61 -63.06 -4.31
C ILE A 324 -9.72 -64.00 -4.77
N LEU A 325 -10.02 -64.04 -6.07
CA LEU A 325 -11.08 -64.91 -6.59
C LEU A 325 -10.76 -66.41 -6.41
N ALA A 326 -9.48 -66.78 -6.37
CA ALA A 326 -9.06 -68.17 -6.10
C ALA A 326 -9.36 -68.62 -4.66
N LEU A 327 -9.46 -67.70 -3.70
CA LEU A 327 -9.85 -68.01 -2.31
C LEU A 327 -11.33 -68.39 -2.18
N TYR A 328 -12.18 -68.00 -3.15
CA TYR A 328 -13.63 -68.09 -3.06
C TYR A 328 -14.22 -68.85 -4.26
N PRO A 329 -14.33 -70.20 -4.16
CA PRO A 329 -14.75 -71.05 -5.27
C PRO A 329 -16.10 -70.67 -5.87
N ARG A 330 -16.19 -70.70 -7.20
CA ARG A 330 -17.42 -70.32 -7.95
C ARG A 330 -18.68 -71.07 -7.51
N ALA A 331 -18.55 -72.33 -7.09
CA ALA A 331 -19.67 -73.14 -6.61
C ALA A 331 -20.39 -72.52 -5.40
N ASN A 332 -19.67 -71.80 -4.54
CA ASN A 332 -20.22 -71.23 -3.29
C ASN A 332 -20.75 -69.79 -3.46
N TYR A 333 -20.47 -69.14 -4.59
CA TYR A 333 -20.84 -67.74 -4.87
C TYR A 333 -21.42 -67.57 -6.27
N ALA A 334 -22.13 -68.58 -6.77
CA ALA A 334 -22.54 -68.68 -8.19
C ALA A 334 -23.25 -67.42 -8.71
N GLY A 335 -24.14 -66.83 -7.90
CA GLY A 335 -24.87 -65.59 -8.24
C GLY A 335 -23.94 -64.38 -8.45
N LEU A 336 -22.92 -64.22 -7.61
CA LEU A 336 -21.92 -63.16 -7.77
C LEU A 336 -21.08 -63.38 -9.02
N TYR A 337 -20.74 -64.62 -9.38
CA TYR A 337 -19.94 -64.89 -10.59
C TYR A 337 -20.76 -64.82 -11.89
N SER A 338 -22.09 -65.01 -11.84
CA SER A 338 -22.97 -64.91 -13.01
C SER A 338 -23.41 -63.49 -13.34
N ALA A 339 -23.32 -62.55 -12.39
CA ALA A 339 -23.76 -61.17 -12.61
C ALA A 339 -22.93 -60.47 -13.70
N THR A 340 -23.58 -59.87 -14.70
CA THR A 340 -22.90 -59.19 -15.83
C THR A 340 -22.90 -57.67 -15.71
N THR A 341 -23.68 -57.10 -14.78
CA THR A 341 -23.75 -55.66 -14.52
C THR A 341 -23.45 -55.36 -13.05
N VAL A 342 -23.05 -54.11 -12.75
CA VAL A 342 -22.81 -53.65 -11.37
C VAL A 342 -24.07 -53.84 -10.51
N THR A 343 -25.24 -53.45 -11.03
CA THR A 343 -26.54 -53.64 -10.34
C THR A 343 -26.86 -55.11 -10.09
N ALA A 344 -26.63 -55.99 -11.08
CA ALA A 344 -26.84 -57.42 -10.90
C ALA A 344 -25.89 -58.01 -9.85
N LEU A 345 -24.64 -57.52 -9.80
CA LEU A 345 -23.65 -57.95 -8.82
C LEU A 345 -24.01 -57.47 -7.41
N GLN A 346 -24.46 -56.22 -7.27
CA GLN A 346 -24.96 -55.68 -6.00
C GLN A 346 -26.14 -56.49 -5.47
N ASN A 347 -27.15 -56.74 -6.32
CA ASN A 347 -28.32 -57.53 -5.95
C ASN A 347 -27.92 -58.96 -5.56
N ALA A 348 -26.99 -59.58 -6.30
CA ALA A 348 -26.49 -60.91 -5.97
C ALA A 348 -25.77 -60.93 -4.62
N SER A 349 -24.91 -59.93 -4.34
CA SER A 349 -24.23 -59.77 -3.05
C SER A 349 -25.22 -59.58 -1.90
N MET A 350 -26.23 -58.73 -2.07
CA MET A 350 -27.28 -58.53 -1.06
C MET A 350 -28.08 -59.80 -0.80
N ASN A 351 -28.57 -60.46 -1.85
CA ASN A 351 -29.37 -61.68 -1.72
C ASN A 351 -28.59 -62.81 -1.06
N GLN A 352 -27.31 -62.98 -1.42
CA GLN A 352 -26.45 -63.97 -0.79
C GLN A 352 -26.26 -63.66 0.70
N PHE A 353 -26.03 -62.39 1.06
CA PHE A 353 -25.84 -62.02 2.46
C PHE A 353 -27.13 -62.13 3.29
N ILE A 354 -28.28 -61.76 2.73
CA ILE A 354 -29.59 -61.98 3.37
C ILE A 354 -29.81 -63.48 3.62
N GLY A 355 -29.41 -64.35 2.70
CA GLY A 355 -29.43 -65.81 2.91
C GLY A 355 -28.61 -66.25 4.13
N VAL A 356 -27.42 -65.68 4.32
CA VAL A 356 -26.56 -65.93 5.49
C VAL A 356 -27.23 -65.46 6.78
N LEU A 357 -27.83 -64.26 6.78
CA LEU A 357 -28.54 -63.73 7.95
C LEU A 357 -29.77 -64.59 8.31
N ASN A 358 -30.53 -65.05 7.32
CA ASN A 358 -31.68 -65.93 7.52
C ASN A 358 -31.26 -67.29 8.10
N ALA A 359 -30.12 -67.85 7.65
CA ALA A 359 -29.57 -69.09 8.20
C ALA A 359 -29.18 -68.93 9.68
N TYR A 360 -28.54 -67.82 10.04
CA TYR A 360 -28.27 -67.47 11.44
C TYR A 360 -29.56 -67.37 12.26
N LEU A 361 -30.56 -66.62 11.78
CA LEU A 361 -31.83 -66.45 12.50
C LEU A 361 -32.56 -67.78 12.70
N ALA A 362 -32.54 -68.66 11.69
CA ALA A 362 -33.11 -70.01 11.78
C ALA A 362 -32.37 -70.87 12.81
N ALA A 363 -31.03 -70.83 12.84
CA ALA A 363 -30.23 -71.57 13.82
C ALA A 363 -30.43 -71.05 15.24
N ARG A 364 -30.55 -69.72 15.42
CA ARG A 364 -30.87 -69.08 16.69
C ARG A 364 -32.26 -69.46 17.19
N ALA A 365 -33.23 -69.55 16.29
CA ALA A 365 -34.60 -69.96 16.62
C ALA A 365 -34.69 -71.46 16.98
N ALA A 366 -33.92 -72.33 16.31
CA ALA A 366 -33.89 -73.76 16.59
C ALA A 366 -33.28 -74.09 17.96
N GLY A 367 -32.26 -73.35 18.40
CA GLY A 367 -31.61 -73.54 19.69
C GLY A 367 -30.93 -74.91 19.87
N GLY A 368 -30.45 -75.20 21.09
CA GLY A 368 -29.87 -76.50 21.46
C GLY A 368 -28.39 -76.46 21.89
N PRO A 369 -27.83 -77.57 22.41
CA PRO A 369 -26.49 -77.61 23.01
C PRO A 369 -25.33 -77.40 22.02
N THR A 370 -25.58 -77.48 20.72
CA THR A 370 -24.61 -77.22 19.65
C THR A 370 -24.67 -75.77 19.13
N TYR A 371 -25.64 -74.96 19.56
CA TYR A 371 -25.74 -73.56 19.17
C TYR A 371 -24.67 -72.72 19.86
N ASN A 372 -23.86 -72.01 19.07
CA ASN A 372 -22.83 -71.11 19.56
C ASN A 372 -22.95 -69.74 18.87
N GLU A 373 -23.40 -68.75 19.63
CA GLU A 373 -23.60 -67.36 19.19
C GLU A 373 -22.31 -66.72 18.65
N ASP A 374 -21.15 -66.93 19.30
CA ASP A 374 -19.88 -66.35 18.83
C ASP A 374 -19.41 -67.01 17.54
N ALA A 375 -19.60 -68.32 17.40
CA ALA A 375 -19.30 -69.04 16.15
C ALA A 375 -20.13 -68.49 14.99
N TRP A 376 -21.41 -68.21 15.21
CA TRP A 376 -22.27 -67.58 14.19
C TRP A 376 -21.85 -66.14 13.87
N ARG A 377 -21.48 -65.32 14.87
CA ARG A 377 -20.95 -63.97 14.61
C ARG A 377 -19.73 -64.00 13.70
N ARG A 378 -18.80 -64.94 13.92
CA ARG A 378 -17.61 -65.14 13.07
C ARG A 378 -17.98 -65.66 11.69
N GLU A 379 -18.92 -66.59 11.58
CA GLU A 379 -19.41 -67.11 10.28
C GLU A 379 -20.04 -66.01 9.44
N VAL A 380 -21.00 -65.27 9.99
CA VAL A 380 -21.67 -64.18 9.28
C VAL A 380 -20.67 -63.10 8.88
N GLY A 381 -19.72 -62.75 9.77
CA GLY A 381 -18.66 -61.79 9.47
C GLY A 381 -17.76 -62.24 8.33
N ARG A 382 -17.31 -63.51 8.34
CA ARG A 382 -16.49 -64.08 7.27
C ARG A 382 -17.21 -64.13 5.93
N GLN A 383 -18.50 -64.47 5.91
CA GLN A 383 -19.30 -64.45 4.69
C GLN A 383 -19.50 -63.03 4.16
N ALA A 384 -19.74 -62.05 5.04
CA ALA A 384 -19.81 -60.65 4.64
C ALA A 384 -18.50 -60.20 3.97
N ALA A 385 -17.35 -60.50 4.59
CA ALA A 385 -16.04 -60.20 4.02
C ALA A 385 -15.80 -60.92 2.68
N ALA A 386 -16.17 -62.19 2.57
CA ALA A 386 -16.02 -62.97 1.33
C ALA A 386 -16.87 -62.41 0.17
N ILE A 387 -18.14 -62.06 0.44
CA ILE A 387 -19.03 -61.45 -0.55
C ILE A 387 -18.45 -60.10 -1.01
N THR A 388 -17.97 -59.28 -0.08
CA THR A 388 -17.23 -58.04 -0.39
C THR A 388 -16.01 -58.32 -1.27
N LEU A 389 -15.15 -59.27 -0.89
CA LEU A 389 -13.90 -59.55 -1.60
C LEU A 389 -14.14 -60.09 -3.02
N VAL A 390 -15.13 -60.98 -3.19
CA VAL A 390 -15.52 -61.49 -4.52
C VAL A 390 -16.08 -60.36 -5.37
N SER A 391 -17.05 -59.60 -4.85
CA SER A 391 -17.64 -58.49 -5.61
C SER A 391 -16.61 -57.41 -5.94
N GLY A 392 -15.76 -57.06 -4.98
CA GLY A 392 -14.69 -56.10 -5.13
C GLY A 392 -13.63 -56.52 -6.16
N ALA A 393 -13.15 -57.77 -6.11
CA ALA A 393 -12.22 -58.28 -7.11
C ALA A 393 -12.82 -58.30 -8.53
N ARG A 394 -14.15 -58.50 -8.67
CA ARG A 394 -14.83 -58.40 -9.96
C ARG A 394 -14.95 -56.96 -10.46
N LEU A 395 -15.13 -56.01 -9.56
CA LEU A 395 -15.20 -54.57 -9.88
C LEU A 395 -13.82 -53.93 -10.06
N GLY A 396 -12.77 -54.53 -9.50
CA GLY A 396 -11.48 -53.87 -9.33
C GLY A 396 -11.50 -52.80 -8.24
N ASP A 397 -12.42 -52.94 -7.28
CA ASP A 397 -12.62 -52.02 -6.17
C ASP A 397 -12.51 -52.82 -4.85
N PRO A 398 -11.49 -52.56 -4.00
CA PRO A 398 -11.31 -53.28 -2.75
C PRO A 398 -12.50 -53.21 -1.78
N ASP A 399 -13.32 -52.17 -1.87
CA ASP A 399 -14.45 -51.95 -0.96
C ASP A 399 -15.70 -52.75 -1.35
N GLY A 400 -15.79 -53.20 -2.61
CA GLY A 400 -16.92 -53.97 -3.13
C GLY A 400 -18.27 -53.33 -2.78
N PHE A 401 -19.12 -54.08 -2.07
CA PHE A 401 -20.41 -53.59 -1.56
C PHE A 401 -20.48 -53.53 -0.03
N THR A 402 -19.34 -53.28 0.63
CA THR A 402 -19.24 -53.33 2.10
C THR A 402 -20.26 -52.44 2.80
N SER A 403 -20.46 -51.21 2.33
CA SER A 403 -21.44 -50.28 2.92
C SER A 403 -22.88 -50.80 2.81
N VAL A 404 -23.23 -51.45 1.70
CA VAL A 404 -24.54 -52.06 1.48
C VAL A 404 -24.77 -53.22 2.46
N LEU A 405 -23.77 -54.09 2.62
CA LEU A 405 -23.85 -55.22 3.55
C LEU A 405 -23.87 -54.76 5.01
N ALA A 406 -23.05 -53.78 5.37
CA ALA A 406 -23.06 -53.16 6.69
C ALA A 406 -24.41 -52.47 7.00
N GLY A 407 -25.03 -51.84 6.00
CA GLY A 407 -26.37 -51.24 6.11
C GLY A 407 -27.45 -52.27 6.44
N LEU A 408 -27.35 -53.49 5.91
CA LEU A 408 -28.26 -54.59 6.27
C LEU A 408 -28.12 -54.99 7.75
N LEU A 409 -26.93 -54.89 8.34
CA LEU A 409 -26.69 -55.20 9.75
C LEU A 409 -27.12 -54.07 10.70
N THR A 410 -27.12 -52.82 10.22
CA THR A 410 -27.25 -51.60 11.04
C THR A 410 -28.56 -50.84 10.84
N SER A 411 -29.39 -51.21 9.85
CA SER A 411 -30.72 -50.59 9.70
C SER A 411 -31.59 -50.84 10.93
N THR A 412 -32.38 -49.83 11.33
CA THR A 412 -33.19 -49.86 12.56
C THR A 412 -34.06 -51.13 12.66
N ASN A 413 -34.71 -51.51 11.56
CA ASN A 413 -35.58 -52.68 11.51
C ASN A 413 -34.80 -54.00 11.65
N ASN A 414 -33.64 -54.11 11.01
CA ASN A 414 -32.83 -55.33 11.09
C ASN A 414 -32.12 -55.44 12.44
N MET A 415 -31.68 -54.33 13.03
CA MET A 415 -31.09 -54.32 14.38
C MET A 415 -32.07 -54.76 15.46
N ALA A 416 -33.38 -54.51 15.28
CA ALA A 416 -34.39 -55.03 16.20
C ALA A 416 -34.45 -56.58 16.20
N LEU A 417 -34.09 -57.23 15.08
CA LEU A 417 -34.05 -58.68 14.94
C LEU A 417 -32.67 -59.26 15.33
N LEU A 418 -31.60 -58.64 14.83
CA LEU A 418 -30.23 -59.11 14.98
C LEU A 418 -29.64 -58.78 16.36
N THR A 419 -30.10 -57.72 17.01
CA THR A 419 -29.53 -57.06 18.21
C THR A 419 -28.28 -56.22 17.93
N PRO A 420 -28.10 -55.07 18.61
CA PRO A 420 -26.89 -54.24 18.46
C PRO A 420 -25.58 -54.97 18.78
N ALA A 421 -25.59 -55.85 19.79
CA ALA A 421 -24.39 -56.60 20.20
C ALA A 421 -23.92 -57.60 19.14
N PHE A 422 -24.86 -58.29 18.47
CA PHE A 422 -24.53 -59.18 17.36
C PHE A 422 -24.00 -58.41 16.16
N SER A 423 -24.74 -57.40 15.69
CA SER A 423 -24.33 -56.58 14.55
C SER A 423 -22.97 -55.96 14.78
N GLY A 424 -22.71 -55.43 15.98
CA GLY A 424 -21.41 -54.85 16.33
C GLY A 424 -20.24 -55.84 16.23
N ALA A 425 -20.43 -57.06 16.77
CA ALA A 425 -19.41 -58.10 16.70
C ALA A 425 -19.18 -58.63 15.27
N VAL A 426 -20.26 -58.83 14.50
CA VAL A 426 -20.18 -59.26 13.08
C VAL A 426 -19.40 -58.24 12.25
N LEU A 427 -19.67 -56.95 12.43
CA LEU A 427 -18.99 -55.89 11.70
C LEU A 427 -17.49 -55.85 12.03
N GLN A 428 -17.12 -56.05 13.29
CA GLN A 428 -15.71 -56.18 13.69
C GLN A 428 -15.05 -57.39 13.03
N TYR A 429 -15.64 -58.57 13.12
CA TYR A 429 -15.09 -59.77 12.51
C TYR A 429 -14.99 -59.68 10.98
N ALA A 430 -16.01 -59.12 10.33
CA ALA A 430 -16.02 -58.90 8.89
C ALA A 430 -14.90 -57.95 8.47
N ASN A 431 -14.68 -56.87 9.22
CA ASN A 431 -13.57 -55.94 8.99
C ASN A 431 -12.22 -56.62 9.16
N ASP A 432 -12.00 -57.33 10.26
CA ASP A 432 -10.71 -57.97 10.54
C ASP A 432 -10.35 -58.98 9.45
N GLU A 433 -11.32 -59.75 8.96
CA GLU A 433 -11.13 -60.69 7.85
C GLU A 433 -10.90 -59.98 6.52
N LEU A 434 -11.68 -58.93 6.23
CA LEU A 434 -11.50 -58.11 5.03
C LEU A 434 -10.08 -57.53 4.98
N GLN A 435 -9.64 -56.88 6.07
CA GLN A 435 -8.31 -56.29 6.18
C GLN A 435 -7.19 -57.33 6.10
N ARG A 436 -7.38 -58.51 6.72
CA ARG A 436 -6.42 -59.62 6.63
C ARG A 436 -6.17 -60.04 5.18
N VAL A 437 -7.22 -60.15 4.36
CA VAL A 437 -7.10 -60.50 2.95
C VAL A 437 -6.55 -59.33 2.14
N LEU A 438 -7.13 -58.13 2.26
CA LEU A 438 -6.72 -56.98 1.47
C LEU A 438 -5.24 -56.62 1.68
N ASN A 439 -4.72 -56.71 2.90
CA ASN A 439 -3.30 -56.46 3.20
C ASN A 439 -2.34 -57.44 2.50
N GLN A 440 -2.81 -58.63 2.13
CA GLN A 440 -2.01 -59.63 1.40
C GLN A 440 -2.08 -59.44 -0.13
N TYR A 441 -3.24 -59.00 -0.64
CA TYR A 441 -3.52 -58.97 -2.09
C TYR A 441 -3.54 -57.57 -2.70
N ILE A 442 -3.43 -56.52 -1.89
CA ILE A 442 -3.26 -55.14 -2.34
C ILE A 442 -1.85 -54.68 -2.02
N LYS A 443 -1.20 -54.11 -3.03
CA LYS A 443 0.09 -53.43 -2.88
C LYS A 443 -0.07 -51.98 -3.24
N TYR A 444 0.22 -51.11 -2.28
CA TYR A 444 0.26 -49.67 -2.49
C TYR A 444 1.48 -49.28 -3.32
N THR A 445 1.29 -48.45 -4.35
CA THR A 445 2.34 -48.05 -5.29
C THR A 445 2.66 -46.56 -5.25
N GLY A 446 2.10 -45.80 -4.31
CA GLY A 446 2.35 -44.37 -4.16
C GLY A 446 1.22 -43.51 -4.75
N GLY A 447 1.55 -42.33 -5.26
CA GLY A 447 0.59 -41.45 -5.93
C GLY A 447 0.31 -41.85 -7.38
N GLY A 448 -0.90 -41.62 -7.87
CA GLY A 448 -1.32 -41.83 -9.26
C GLY A 448 -2.46 -40.91 -9.67
N TYR A 449 -3.06 -41.20 -10.82
CA TYR A 449 -4.07 -40.34 -11.44
C TYR A 449 -5.26 -41.13 -11.96
N ALA A 450 -6.46 -40.61 -11.79
CA ALA A 450 -7.69 -41.21 -12.30
C ALA A 450 -8.69 -40.13 -12.75
N ALA A 451 -9.55 -40.50 -13.70
CA ALA A 451 -10.66 -39.69 -14.16
C ALA A 451 -11.94 -40.05 -13.38
N TYR A 452 -12.52 -39.10 -12.66
CA TYR A 452 -13.79 -39.29 -11.94
C TYR A 452 -14.90 -38.41 -12.52
N THR A 453 -16.15 -38.84 -12.36
CA THR A 453 -17.36 -38.11 -12.80
C THR A 453 -18.30 -37.87 -11.64
N GLY A 454 -18.78 -36.64 -11.49
CA GLY A 454 -19.83 -36.27 -10.55
C GLY A 454 -19.78 -34.79 -10.15
N THR A 455 -20.81 -34.32 -9.45
CA THR A 455 -20.81 -32.98 -8.82
C THR A 455 -19.68 -32.81 -7.80
N SER A 456 -19.18 -33.92 -7.24
CA SER A 456 -17.97 -33.95 -6.42
C SER A 456 -16.69 -33.52 -7.14
N MET A 457 -16.65 -33.58 -8.48
CA MET A 457 -15.56 -33.07 -9.31
C MET A 457 -15.87 -31.68 -9.87
N ALA A 458 -17.16 -31.31 -9.97
CA ALA A 458 -17.57 -29.96 -10.36
C ALA A 458 -17.29 -28.93 -9.25
N ALA A 459 -17.65 -29.24 -8.00
CA ALA A 459 -17.42 -28.37 -6.83
C ALA A 459 -15.94 -27.95 -6.63
N PRO A 460 -14.94 -28.84 -6.68
CA PRO A 460 -13.54 -28.44 -6.52
C PRO A 460 -13.04 -27.57 -7.68
N ASN A 461 -13.58 -27.74 -8.87
CA ASN A 461 -13.28 -26.85 -9.99
C ASN A 461 -13.72 -25.40 -9.69
N ILE A 462 -14.93 -25.23 -9.12
CA ILE A 462 -15.45 -23.93 -8.69
C ILE A 462 -14.70 -23.39 -7.46
N SER A 463 -14.29 -24.24 -6.53
CA SER A 463 -13.46 -23.83 -5.38
C SER A 463 -12.10 -23.28 -5.84
N GLY A 464 -11.47 -23.91 -6.82
CA GLY A 464 -10.24 -23.40 -7.43
C GLY A 464 -10.45 -22.08 -8.20
N PHE A 465 -11.56 -21.94 -8.92
CA PHE A 465 -11.97 -20.69 -9.56
C PHE A 465 -12.11 -19.55 -8.54
N ALA A 466 -12.80 -19.80 -7.43
CA ALA A 466 -12.98 -18.84 -6.36
C ALA A 466 -11.64 -18.43 -5.72
N ALA A 467 -10.69 -19.36 -5.55
CA ALA A 467 -9.37 -19.04 -5.02
C ALA A 467 -8.57 -18.11 -5.96
N LEU A 468 -8.67 -18.30 -7.27
CA LEU A 468 -8.06 -17.37 -8.25
C LEU A 468 -8.70 -15.98 -8.18
N LEU A 469 -10.03 -15.90 -8.03
CA LEU A 469 -10.72 -14.62 -7.85
C LEU A 469 -10.33 -13.92 -6.55
N MET A 470 -10.18 -14.65 -5.44
CA MET A 470 -9.76 -14.07 -4.16
C MET A 470 -8.30 -13.64 -4.15
N GLU A 471 -7.43 -14.21 -5.01
CA GLU A 471 -6.10 -13.65 -5.25
C GLU A 471 -6.17 -12.32 -6.01
N ASN A 472 -7.06 -12.21 -7.00
CA ASN A 472 -7.26 -10.96 -7.77
C ASN A 472 -7.92 -9.86 -6.92
N PHE A 473 -8.87 -10.23 -6.07
CA PHE A 473 -9.67 -9.32 -5.24
C PHE A 473 -9.48 -9.62 -3.74
N PRO A 474 -8.28 -9.38 -3.18
CA PRO A 474 -7.93 -9.83 -1.83
C PRO A 474 -8.81 -9.21 -0.73
N GLU A 475 -9.29 -7.98 -0.95
CA GLU A 475 -10.06 -7.20 0.03
C GLU A 475 -11.57 -7.43 -0.05
N TYR A 476 -12.05 -8.15 -1.06
CA TYR A 476 -13.48 -8.35 -1.26
C TYR A 476 -14.02 -9.40 -0.30
N SER A 477 -15.20 -9.10 0.27
CA SER A 477 -15.93 -10.08 1.06
C SER A 477 -16.34 -11.26 0.18
N THR A 478 -16.49 -12.43 0.78
CA THR A 478 -16.95 -13.62 0.06
C THR A 478 -18.34 -13.43 -0.54
N SER A 479 -19.16 -12.57 0.05
CA SER A 479 -20.46 -12.19 -0.51
C SER A 479 -20.36 -11.50 -1.87
N LEU A 480 -19.38 -10.60 -2.03
CA LEU A 480 -19.09 -9.93 -3.29
C LEU A 480 -18.36 -10.87 -4.27
N ILE A 481 -17.41 -11.68 -3.79
CA ILE A 481 -16.76 -12.72 -4.60
C ILE A 481 -17.81 -13.69 -5.17
N SER A 482 -18.79 -14.10 -4.36
CA SER A 482 -19.91 -14.94 -4.78
C SER A 482 -20.72 -14.28 -5.89
N ASP A 483 -21.07 -13.00 -5.75
CA ASP A 483 -21.80 -12.26 -6.80
C ASP A 483 -20.98 -12.12 -8.10
N ILE A 484 -19.68 -11.85 -8.01
CA ILE A 484 -18.78 -11.83 -9.19
C ILE A 484 -18.76 -13.20 -9.85
N LEU A 485 -18.55 -14.27 -9.08
CA LEU A 485 -18.49 -15.63 -9.55
C LEU A 485 -19.79 -16.05 -10.25
N VAL A 486 -20.94 -15.94 -9.58
CA VAL A 486 -22.21 -16.40 -10.16
C VAL A 486 -22.62 -15.54 -11.35
N SER A 487 -22.47 -14.21 -11.28
CA SER A 487 -22.92 -13.32 -12.35
C SER A 487 -22.03 -13.37 -13.60
N SER A 488 -20.75 -13.73 -13.46
CA SER A 488 -19.85 -13.99 -14.60
C SER A 488 -20.21 -15.20 -15.45
N SER A 489 -21.23 -15.95 -15.04
CA SER A 489 -21.57 -17.21 -15.68
C SER A 489 -22.18 -17.04 -17.06
N LYS A 490 -21.73 -17.92 -17.96
CA LYS A 490 -22.34 -18.20 -19.24
C LYS A 490 -23.55 -19.11 -19.02
N ASP A 491 -24.70 -18.64 -19.47
CA ASP A 491 -25.95 -19.39 -19.47
C ASP A 491 -25.88 -20.63 -20.39
N LEU A 492 -26.44 -21.76 -19.95
CA LEU A 492 -26.26 -23.08 -20.60
C LEU A 492 -27.55 -23.77 -21.03
N ASP A 493 -28.63 -23.61 -20.28
CA ASP A 493 -29.87 -24.36 -20.46
C ASP A 493 -31.01 -23.41 -20.89
N THR A 494 -31.92 -23.10 -19.97
CA THR A 494 -33.05 -22.22 -20.25
C THR A 494 -32.58 -20.78 -20.12
N PRO A 495 -32.94 -19.87 -21.03
CA PRO A 495 -32.49 -18.49 -20.95
C PRO A 495 -32.69 -17.87 -19.55
N GLY A 496 -31.60 -17.39 -18.96
CA GLY A 496 -31.56 -16.79 -17.64
C GLY A 496 -31.14 -17.75 -16.51
N VAL A 497 -31.22 -17.26 -15.27
CA VAL A 497 -30.96 -18.08 -14.09
C VAL A 497 -32.13 -19.02 -13.89
N ASP A 498 -31.89 -20.33 -14.00
CA ASP A 498 -32.92 -21.37 -14.06
C ASP A 498 -32.76 -22.46 -12.98
N LEU A 499 -33.77 -23.34 -12.86
CA LEU A 499 -33.77 -24.43 -11.88
C LEU A 499 -32.88 -25.62 -12.26
N ARG A 500 -32.25 -25.65 -13.45
CA ARG A 500 -31.34 -26.73 -13.87
C ARG A 500 -29.89 -26.35 -13.61
N SER A 501 -29.41 -25.36 -14.34
CA SER A 501 -28.02 -24.90 -14.38
C SER A 501 -27.73 -23.76 -13.38
N GLY A 502 -28.76 -23.18 -12.75
CA GLY A 502 -28.60 -22.02 -11.89
C GLY A 502 -28.17 -20.84 -12.74
N TRP A 503 -27.06 -20.20 -12.37
CA TRP A 503 -26.48 -19.12 -13.16
C TRP A 503 -25.74 -19.58 -14.43
N GLY A 504 -25.52 -20.89 -14.60
CA GLY A 504 -24.70 -21.45 -15.67
C GLY A 504 -23.22 -21.58 -15.29
N ALA A 505 -22.33 -21.59 -16.28
CA ALA A 505 -20.90 -21.84 -16.09
C ALA A 505 -20.08 -20.57 -15.85
N PRO A 506 -19.44 -20.37 -14.69
CA PRO A 506 -18.59 -19.20 -14.42
C PRO A 506 -17.47 -19.06 -15.45
N GLN A 507 -17.23 -17.84 -15.93
CA GLN A 507 -16.20 -17.54 -16.93
C GLN A 507 -15.18 -16.56 -16.36
N MET A 508 -13.91 -16.97 -16.31
CA MET A 508 -12.86 -16.19 -15.61
C MET A 508 -12.56 -14.86 -16.29
N ASP A 509 -12.61 -14.78 -17.62
CA ASP A 509 -12.39 -13.53 -18.36
C ASP A 509 -13.47 -12.46 -18.07
N VAL A 510 -14.70 -12.91 -17.79
CA VAL A 510 -15.80 -12.03 -17.35
C VAL A 510 -15.62 -11.69 -15.87
N ALA A 511 -15.32 -12.67 -15.02
CA ALA A 511 -15.20 -12.47 -13.58
C ALA A 511 -14.07 -11.49 -13.18
N LEU A 512 -12.93 -11.54 -13.86
CA LEU A 512 -11.81 -10.62 -13.64
C LEU A 512 -12.13 -9.16 -13.97
N ARG A 513 -13.24 -8.89 -14.68
CA ARG A 513 -13.71 -7.54 -15.03
C ARG A 513 -14.74 -6.98 -14.04
N GLY A 514 -14.97 -7.66 -12.92
CA GLY A 514 -15.98 -7.31 -11.91
C GLY A 514 -17.31 -8.04 -12.11
N PRO A 515 -18.35 -7.75 -11.30
CA PRO A 515 -19.64 -8.42 -11.41
C PRO A 515 -20.37 -8.00 -12.69
N THR A 516 -21.27 -8.84 -13.20
CA THR A 516 -22.23 -8.44 -14.25
C THR A 516 -23.65 -8.21 -13.69
N ALA A 517 -23.88 -8.65 -12.46
CA ALA A 517 -25.10 -8.43 -11.72
C ALA A 517 -24.82 -8.52 -10.22
N LEU A 518 -25.61 -7.81 -9.43
CA LEU A 518 -25.56 -7.86 -7.96
C LEU A 518 -26.89 -8.39 -7.42
N ARG A 519 -26.82 -9.29 -6.43
CA ARG A 519 -28.02 -9.86 -5.77
C ARG A 519 -28.53 -9.00 -4.62
N ASP A 520 -27.68 -8.13 -4.09
CA ASP A 520 -27.95 -7.25 -2.96
C ASP A 520 -27.05 -6.00 -3.04
N THR A 521 -27.19 -5.07 -2.10
CA THR A 521 -26.24 -3.99 -1.88
C THR A 521 -24.93 -4.52 -1.31
N ARG A 522 -23.82 -4.30 -2.01
CA ARG A 522 -22.50 -4.82 -1.63
C ARG A 522 -21.55 -3.72 -1.18
N ASP A 523 -20.88 -3.97 -0.06
CA ASP A 523 -19.70 -3.22 0.34
C ASP A 523 -18.52 -3.55 -0.57
N VAL A 524 -17.91 -2.51 -1.14
CA VAL A 524 -16.70 -2.60 -1.98
C VAL A 524 -15.61 -1.78 -1.32
N THR A 525 -14.69 -2.46 -0.64
CA THR A 525 -13.54 -1.84 0.02
C THR A 525 -12.34 -1.89 -0.93
N VAL A 526 -11.74 -0.73 -1.18
CA VAL A 526 -10.50 -0.61 -1.97
C VAL A 526 -9.45 0.11 -1.14
N ALA A 527 -8.28 -0.50 -0.96
CA ALA A 527 -7.15 -0.01 -0.18
C ALA A 527 -6.63 1.36 -0.63
N VAL A 528 -6.07 2.11 0.33
CA VAL A 528 -5.36 3.36 0.04
C VAL A 528 -4.22 3.09 -0.96
N GLY A 529 -4.14 3.90 -2.01
CA GLY A 529 -3.10 3.80 -3.03
C GLY A 529 -3.34 2.74 -4.11
N THR A 530 -4.46 2.01 -4.08
CA THR A 530 -4.84 1.05 -5.12
C THR A 530 -6.05 1.51 -5.94
N VAL A 531 -6.18 0.95 -7.14
CA VAL A 531 -7.27 1.21 -8.08
C VAL A 531 -7.83 -0.14 -8.51
N ASP A 532 -9.15 -0.31 -8.40
CA ASP A 532 -9.86 -1.42 -9.04
C ASP A 532 -10.76 -0.91 -10.17
N ILE A 533 -10.87 -1.68 -11.24
CA ILE A 533 -11.58 -1.31 -12.47
C ILE A 533 -12.62 -2.38 -12.79
N TRP A 534 -13.89 -2.00 -12.71
CA TRP A 534 -15.00 -2.82 -13.17
C TRP A 534 -15.44 -2.36 -14.55
N SER A 535 -15.32 -3.27 -15.51
CA SER A 535 -15.57 -3.00 -16.94
C SER A 535 -16.75 -3.75 -17.53
N ASN A 536 -17.39 -4.61 -16.73
CA ASN A 536 -18.65 -5.22 -17.11
C ASN A 536 -19.81 -4.23 -16.96
N ASN A 537 -20.89 -4.50 -17.71
CA ASN A 537 -22.19 -3.91 -17.43
C ASN A 537 -22.78 -4.61 -16.21
N ILE A 538 -23.36 -3.85 -15.27
CA ILE A 538 -23.85 -4.37 -13.99
C ILE A 538 -25.36 -4.16 -13.89
N GLY A 539 -26.14 -5.23 -13.88
CA GLY A 539 -27.60 -5.18 -13.69
C GLY A 539 -28.08 -5.65 -12.31
N ASP A 540 -29.39 -5.61 -12.09
CA ASP A 540 -30.01 -6.36 -10.98
C ASP A 540 -29.97 -7.85 -11.31
N ALA A 541 -29.67 -8.70 -10.32
CA ALA A 541 -29.70 -10.16 -10.53
C ALA A 541 -31.08 -10.66 -10.97
N ARG A 542 -32.16 -10.12 -10.40
CA ARG A 542 -33.55 -10.49 -10.75
C ARG A 542 -33.94 -10.20 -12.21
N ASP A 543 -33.19 -9.36 -12.91
CA ASP A 543 -33.45 -9.05 -14.32
C ASP A 543 -32.94 -10.18 -15.24
N ARG A 544 -32.12 -11.10 -14.70
CA ARG A 544 -31.63 -12.31 -15.38
C ARG A 544 -32.37 -13.58 -14.95
N TYR A 545 -33.31 -13.52 -14.01
CA TYR A 545 -33.98 -14.72 -13.48
C TYR A 545 -35.09 -15.23 -14.40
N SER A 546 -35.21 -16.55 -14.52
CA SER A 546 -36.39 -17.18 -15.11
C SER A 546 -37.66 -16.80 -14.33
N ALA A 547 -38.84 -16.98 -14.92
CA ALA A 547 -40.10 -16.65 -14.26
C ALA A 547 -40.28 -17.40 -12.93
N GLU A 548 -39.87 -18.68 -12.89
CA GLU A 548 -39.95 -19.55 -11.72
C GLU A 548 -39.01 -19.09 -10.61
N VAL A 549 -37.76 -18.73 -10.95
CA VAL A 549 -36.78 -18.24 -9.96
C VAL A 549 -37.20 -16.87 -9.44
N LYS A 550 -37.64 -15.97 -10.32
CA LYS A 550 -38.09 -14.62 -9.98
C LYS A 550 -39.31 -14.62 -9.07
N ALA A 551 -40.20 -15.61 -9.19
CA ALA A 551 -41.36 -15.75 -8.30
C ALA A 551 -40.96 -15.86 -6.82
N ASN A 552 -39.80 -16.46 -6.53
CA ASN A 552 -39.31 -16.66 -5.16
C ASN A 552 -38.23 -15.64 -4.74
N PHE A 553 -37.50 -15.06 -5.71
CA PHE A 553 -36.33 -14.19 -5.46
C PHE A 553 -36.42 -12.83 -6.17
N GLY A 554 -37.63 -12.30 -6.39
CA GLY A 554 -37.85 -11.04 -7.10
C GLY A 554 -37.32 -9.77 -6.41
N ASN A 555 -36.83 -9.89 -5.18
CA ASN A 555 -36.27 -8.80 -4.38
C ASN A 555 -34.74 -8.68 -4.48
N ASP A 556 -34.09 -9.50 -5.31
CA ASP A 556 -32.65 -9.46 -5.53
C ASP A 556 -32.27 -8.23 -6.39
N ILE A 557 -32.22 -7.08 -5.73
CA ILE A 557 -31.90 -5.76 -6.27
C ILE A 557 -30.45 -5.42 -5.91
N GLY A 558 -29.66 -5.07 -6.92
CA GLY A 558 -28.24 -4.77 -6.75
C GLY A 558 -28.00 -3.36 -6.25
N GLY A 559 -27.00 -3.17 -5.38
CA GLY A 559 -26.55 -1.84 -4.93
C GLY A 559 -25.07 -1.84 -4.58
N LEU A 560 -24.51 -0.65 -4.35
CA LEU A 560 -23.07 -0.49 -4.14
C LEU A 560 -22.79 0.46 -2.97
N VAL A 561 -21.93 0.07 -2.04
CA VAL A 561 -21.35 0.97 -1.03
C VAL A 561 -19.83 0.95 -1.18
N LYS A 562 -19.27 2.03 -1.72
CA LYS A 562 -17.83 2.21 -1.90
C LYS A 562 -17.19 2.68 -0.59
N LYS A 563 -16.26 1.86 -0.08
CA LYS A 563 -15.48 2.05 1.16
C LYS A 563 -13.97 1.97 0.89
N GLY A 564 -13.15 2.24 1.91
CA GLY A 564 -11.69 2.26 1.81
C GLY A 564 -11.16 3.49 1.05
N GLY A 565 -9.89 3.84 1.24
CA GLY A 565 -9.32 5.08 0.69
C GLY A 565 -8.87 5.01 -0.78
N GLY A 566 -8.97 3.85 -1.44
CA GLY A 566 -8.62 3.66 -2.85
C GLY A 566 -9.70 4.06 -3.84
N GLN A 567 -9.43 3.80 -5.12
CA GLN A 567 -10.32 4.15 -6.22
C GLN A 567 -11.05 2.93 -6.80
N LEU A 568 -12.36 3.04 -7.02
CA LEU A 568 -13.13 2.12 -7.85
C LEU A 568 -13.55 2.83 -9.13
N ILE A 569 -13.28 2.26 -10.30
CA ILE A 569 -13.68 2.80 -11.60
C ILE A 569 -14.75 1.92 -12.22
N LEU A 570 -15.91 2.50 -12.54
CA LEU A 570 -17.00 1.85 -13.27
C LEU A 570 -17.02 2.36 -14.72
N THR A 571 -16.70 1.49 -15.68
CA THR A 571 -16.64 1.88 -17.11
C THR A 571 -17.81 1.36 -17.94
N GLY A 572 -18.53 0.34 -17.48
CA GLY A 572 -19.70 -0.22 -18.16
C GLY A 572 -21.01 0.53 -17.91
N ALA A 573 -22.10 0.01 -18.49
CA ALA A 573 -23.46 0.42 -18.18
C ALA A 573 -23.92 -0.24 -16.87
N ASN A 574 -24.10 0.55 -15.81
CA ASN A 574 -24.49 0.08 -14.48
C ASN A 574 -25.98 0.37 -14.27
N ASP A 575 -26.81 -0.62 -14.59
CA ASP A 575 -28.27 -0.57 -14.60
C ASP A 575 -28.92 -1.27 -13.40
N TYR A 576 -28.15 -1.57 -12.35
CA TYR A 576 -28.72 -1.98 -11.07
C TYR A 576 -29.54 -0.84 -10.44
N SER A 577 -30.59 -1.20 -9.69
CA SER A 577 -31.60 -0.24 -9.21
C SER A 577 -31.52 0.12 -7.73
N GLY A 578 -30.74 -0.63 -6.94
CA GLY A 578 -30.43 -0.29 -5.56
C GLY A 578 -29.43 0.87 -5.47
N PRO A 579 -29.29 1.50 -4.30
CA PRO A 579 -28.54 2.75 -4.16
C PRO A 579 -27.04 2.57 -4.34
N THR A 580 -26.38 3.64 -4.81
CA THR A 580 -24.92 3.75 -4.80
C THR A 580 -24.50 4.76 -3.74
N ARG A 581 -23.74 4.32 -2.74
CA ARG A 581 -23.20 5.17 -1.67
C ARG A 581 -21.67 5.20 -1.74
N VAL A 582 -21.08 6.37 -1.57
CA VAL A 582 -19.63 6.55 -1.51
C VAL A 582 -19.30 7.12 -0.14
N GLU A 583 -18.72 6.27 0.71
CA GLU A 583 -18.41 6.58 2.11
C GLU A 583 -16.90 6.80 2.32
N GLY A 584 -16.06 6.32 1.40
CA GLY A 584 -14.62 6.55 1.43
C GLY A 584 -13.93 6.33 0.08
N GLY A 585 -12.81 7.05 -0.11
CA GLY A 585 -12.01 7.00 -1.33
C GLY A 585 -12.75 7.57 -2.54
N LEU A 586 -12.31 7.22 -3.75
CA LEU A 586 -12.87 7.73 -5.00
C LEU A 586 -13.72 6.67 -5.72
N LEU A 587 -14.96 7.00 -6.06
CA LEU A 587 -15.73 6.30 -7.08
C LEU A 587 -15.69 7.11 -8.38
N THR A 588 -15.09 6.55 -9.42
CA THR A 588 -15.06 7.15 -10.77
C THR A 588 -16.07 6.46 -11.66
N VAL A 589 -17.09 7.19 -12.12
CA VAL A 589 -18.08 6.69 -13.07
C VAL A 589 -17.75 7.25 -14.45
N ASN A 590 -17.22 6.37 -15.31
CA ASN A 590 -16.91 6.69 -16.72
C ASN A 590 -17.92 6.06 -17.70
N GLY A 591 -18.67 5.06 -17.25
CA GLY A 591 -19.83 4.54 -17.97
C GLY A 591 -21.12 5.26 -17.56
N SER A 592 -22.15 4.49 -17.22
CA SER A 592 -23.45 5.04 -16.79
C SER A 592 -23.95 4.41 -15.49
N LEU A 593 -24.74 5.15 -14.73
CA LEU A 593 -25.44 4.71 -13.51
C LEU A 593 -26.85 5.31 -13.51
N LEU A 594 -27.72 4.86 -14.43
CA LEU A 594 -28.98 5.55 -14.76
C LEU A 594 -30.20 5.04 -13.97
N ARG A 595 -30.10 3.87 -13.35
CA ARG A 595 -31.17 3.28 -12.52
C ARG A 595 -30.90 3.34 -11.01
N SER A 596 -29.70 3.76 -10.61
CA SER A 596 -29.30 3.93 -9.21
C SER A 596 -29.05 5.41 -8.89
N SER A 597 -29.58 5.86 -7.75
CA SER A 597 -29.27 7.19 -7.22
C SER A 597 -27.96 7.15 -6.43
N ALA A 598 -27.05 8.07 -6.75
CA ALA A 598 -25.75 8.17 -6.11
C ALA A 598 -25.78 9.13 -4.91
N THR A 599 -25.15 8.74 -3.82
CA THR A 599 -24.89 9.60 -2.66
C THR A 599 -23.41 9.55 -2.29
N VAL A 600 -22.79 10.69 -2.03
CA VAL A 600 -21.42 10.80 -1.55
C VAL A 600 -21.38 11.57 -0.23
N GLY A 601 -20.65 11.09 0.77
CA GLY A 601 -20.58 11.71 2.09
C GLY A 601 -19.35 11.27 2.90
N GLY A 602 -19.15 11.85 4.08
CA GLY A 602 -18.05 11.48 4.97
C GLY A 602 -16.69 11.87 4.39
N VAL A 603 -15.88 10.88 4.03
CA VAL A 603 -14.58 11.08 3.34
C VAL A 603 -14.60 10.52 1.92
N GLY A 604 -15.80 10.32 1.37
CA GLY A 604 -16.03 9.82 0.03
C GLY A 604 -15.94 10.91 -1.04
N MET A 605 -15.51 10.50 -2.23
CA MET A 605 -15.41 11.34 -3.42
C MET A 605 -16.03 10.61 -4.61
N ILE A 606 -16.85 11.30 -5.40
CA ILE A 606 -17.39 10.77 -6.65
C ILE A 606 -16.97 11.66 -7.82
N GLY A 607 -16.54 11.03 -8.92
CA GLY A 607 -16.06 11.72 -10.11
C GLY A 607 -16.25 10.92 -11.38
N GLY A 608 -15.48 11.25 -12.41
CA GLY A 608 -15.53 10.62 -13.72
C GLY A 608 -16.14 11.49 -14.80
N THR A 609 -16.32 10.88 -15.98
CA THR A 609 -16.83 11.54 -17.20
C THR A 609 -18.15 10.97 -17.69
N GLY A 610 -18.73 10.04 -16.93
CA GLY A 610 -19.93 9.31 -17.26
C GLY A 610 -21.24 10.03 -16.93
N THR A 611 -22.32 9.25 -16.84
CA THR A 611 -23.67 9.76 -16.53
C THR A 611 -24.27 9.08 -15.31
N LEU A 612 -24.80 9.87 -14.37
CA LEU A 612 -25.49 9.43 -13.15
C LEU A 612 -26.99 9.72 -13.26
N ALA A 613 -27.84 8.92 -12.61
CA ALA A 613 -29.28 9.16 -12.54
C ALA A 613 -29.59 10.40 -11.70
N ASN A 614 -29.24 10.36 -10.43
CA ASN A 614 -29.32 11.47 -9.48
C ASN A 614 -28.06 11.47 -8.63
N LEU A 615 -27.66 12.63 -8.11
CA LEU A 615 -26.51 12.76 -7.23
C LEU A 615 -26.84 13.64 -6.04
N THR A 616 -26.58 13.13 -4.82
CA THR A 616 -26.59 13.93 -3.60
C THR A 616 -25.22 13.93 -2.95
N ALA A 617 -24.67 15.12 -2.70
CA ALA A 617 -23.46 15.32 -1.93
C ALA A 617 -23.84 15.73 -0.50
N GLU A 618 -23.63 14.81 0.44
CA GLU A 618 -23.84 14.99 1.88
C GLU A 618 -22.60 15.65 2.54
N SER A 619 -22.70 15.96 3.84
CA SER A 619 -21.58 16.54 4.60
C SER A 619 -20.30 15.72 4.45
N GLY A 620 -19.19 16.40 4.13
CA GLY A 620 -17.88 15.81 3.85
C GLY A 620 -17.73 15.18 2.45
N GLY A 621 -18.84 14.92 1.75
CA GLY A 621 -18.82 14.33 0.42
C GLY A 621 -18.29 15.29 -0.64
N VAL A 622 -17.42 14.77 -1.52
CA VAL A 622 -16.78 15.53 -2.60
C VAL A 622 -17.31 15.07 -3.97
N VAL A 623 -17.79 16.01 -4.78
CA VAL A 623 -18.08 15.80 -6.20
C VAL A 623 -16.94 16.39 -7.03
N SER A 624 -16.31 15.59 -7.87
CA SER A 624 -15.12 16.00 -8.65
C SER A 624 -15.22 15.48 -10.08
N PRO A 625 -15.84 16.24 -11.00
CA PRO A 625 -15.93 15.86 -12.41
C PRO A 625 -14.55 15.67 -13.04
N GLY A 626 -14.47 14.80 -14.04
CA GLY A 626 -13.21 14.38 -14.65
C GLY A 626 -12.59 13.15 -13.99
N ASP A 627 -11.58 12.58 -14.61
CA ASP A 627 -10.84 11.41 -14.11
C ASP A 627 -9.33 11.56 -14.33
N GLY A 628 -8.57 10.48 -14.14
CA GLY A 628 -7.12 10.50 -14.33
C GLY A 628 -6.66 10.68 -15.79
N VAL A 629 -7.50 10.35 -16.78
CA VAL A 629 -7.17 10.42 -18.22
C VAL A 629 -7.65 11.73 -18.83
N ASN A 630 -8.85 12.17 -18.44
CA ASN A 630 -9.51 13.41 -18.82
C ASN A 630 -9.84 14.22 -17.55
N PRO A 631 -8.84 14.88 -16.93
CA PRO A 631 -9.02 15.64 -15.70
C PRO A 631 -9.95 16.85 -15.84
N PHE A 632 -10.18 17.32 -17.06
CA PHE A 632 -11.09 18.43 -17.39
C PHE A 632 -12.44 17.94 -17.93
N GLY A 633 -12.74 16.65 -17.72
CA GLY A 633 -13.95 16.02 -18.23
C GLY A 633 -15.24 16.53 -17.58
N THR A 634 -16.35 16.23 -18.24
CA THR A 634 -17.69 16.59 -17.75
C THR A 634 -18.35 15.37 -17.12
N LEU A 635 -18.83 15.50 -15.89
CA LEU A 635 -19.71 14.51 -15.26
C LEU A 635 -21.16 14.93 -15.49
N THR A 636 -21.99 14.01 -15.99
CA THR A 636 -23.39 14.29 -16.28
C THR A 636 -24.30 13.68 -15.22
N VAL A 637 -25.29 14.43 -14.73
CA VAL A 637 -26.37 13.97 -13.87
C VAL A 637 -27.68 14.12 -14.66
N ALA A 638 -28.27 13.03 -15.11
CA ALA A 638 -29.46 13.04 -15.97
C ALA A 638 -30.69 13.64 -15.26
N GLY A 639 -30.85 13.34 -13.97
CA GLY A 639 -31.89 13.85 -13.09
C GLY A 639 -31.39 15.00 -12.21
N ASN A 640 -31.69 14.93 -10.91
CA ASN A 640 -31.43 16.03 -9.98
C ASN A 640 -30.06 15.92 -9.31
N LEU A 641 -29.46 17.10 -9.05
CA LEU A 641 -28.23 17.26 -8.29
C LEU A 641 -28.52 18.05 -7.00
N ASN A 642 -28.04 17.56 -5.86
CA ASN A 642 -28.24 18.20 -4.57
C ASN A 642 -26.96 18.29 -3.74
N PHE A 643 -26.56 19.51 -3.36
CA PHE A 643 -25.44 19.76 -2.43
C PHE A 643 -25.97 20.15 -1.05
N LYS A 644 -25.58 19.39 -0.03
CA LYS A 644 -25.92 19.64 1.38
C LYS A 644 -24.86 20.51 2.08
N PRO A 645 -25.18 21.13 3.23
CA PRO A 645 -24.18 21.81 4.05
C PRO A 645 -22.97 20.90 4.36
N GLY A 646 -21.76 21.47 4.26
CA GLY A 646 -20.51 20.73 4.48
C GLY A 646 -20.05 19.83 3.32
N SER A 647 -20.75 19.80 2.19
CA SER A 647 -20.30 19.11 0.97
C SER A 647 -19.34 19.96 0.13
N PHE A 648 -18.63 19.33 -0.82
CA PHE A 648 -17.66 20.01 -1.68
C PHE A 648 -17.85 19.70 -3.17
N LEU A 649 -17.63 20.70 -4.02
CA LEU A 649 -17.48 20.55 -5.46
C LEU A 649 -16.05 20.93 -5.87
N TRP A 650 -15.29 19.98 -6.38
CA TRP A 650 -13.94 20.21 -6.88
C TRP A 650 -13.98 20.43 -8.39
N ILE A 651 -13.37 21.53 -8.83
CA ILE A 651 -13.27 21.90 -10.23
C ILE A 651 -11.80 21.96 -10.60
N ARG A 652 -11.37 21.09 -11.51
CA ARG A 652 -10.03 21.15 -12.09
C ARG A 652 -10.02 22.04 -13.32
N SER A 653 -9.03 22.91 -13.44
CA SER A 653 -8.92 23.83 -14.57
C SER A 653 -7.48 23.99 -15.03
N SER A 654 -7.29 23.96 -16.34
CA SER A 654 -6.09 24.49 -16.96
C SER A 654 -6.00 26.00 -16.71
N VAL A 655 -4.80 26.54 -16.89
CA VAL A 655 -4.55 27.98 -16.87
C VAL A 655 -5.58 28.71 -17.75
N ASN A 656 -6.11 29.82 -17.23
CA ASN A 656 -7.11 30.67 -17.89
C ASN A 656 -8.44 30.00 -18.29
N GLY A 657 -8.73 28.79 -17.79
CA GLY A 657 -9.99 28.11 -18.06
C GLY A 657 -10.15 27.66 -19.51
N ALA A 658 -9.06 27.44 -20.24
CA ALA A 658 -9.10 26.90 -21.60
C ALA A 658 -9.73 25.48 -21.63
N ALA A 659 -9.42 24.67 -20.63
CA ALA A 659 -10.10 23.41 -20.33
C ALA A 659 -10.39 23.35 -18.83
N TYR A 660 -11.61 22.93 -18.46
CA TYR A 660 -11.98 22.76 -17.06
C TYR A 660 -13.07 21.71 -16.91
N SER A 661 -13.02 20.99 -15.79
CA SER A 661 -14.03 20.02 -15.40
C SER A 661 -15.34 20.72 -15.05
N ARG A 662 -16.49 20.12 -15.35
CA ARG A 662 -17.80 20.72 -15.06
C ARG A 662 -18.88 19.67 -14.85
N LEU A 663 -20.00 20.12 -14.28
CA LEU A 663 -21.21 19.33 -14.14
C LEU A 663 -22.26 19.74 -15.17
N ASN A 664 -22.83 18.76 -15.86
CA ASN A 664 -24.05 18.93 -16.66
C ASN A 664 -25.21 18.24 -15.96
N VAL A 665 -26.31 18.95 -15.71
CA VAL A 665 -27.46 18.44 -14.97
C VAL A 665 -28.72 18.54 -15.83
N GLY A 666 -29.37 17.41 -16.11
CA GLY A 666 -30.60 17.37 -16.91
C GLY A 666 -31.86 17.76 -16.11
N GLY A 667 -31.82 17.61 -14.78
CA GLY A 667 -32.87 18.04 -13.86
C GLY A 667 -32.56 19.38 -13.18
N THR A 668 -33.04 19.52 -11.95
CA THR A 668 -32.79 20.69 -11.10
C THR A 668 -31.50 20.55 -10.31
N THR A 669 -30.86 21.68 -9.99
CA THR A 669 -29.73 21.73 -9.06
C THR A 669 -30.13 22.46 -7.80
N LYS A 670 -30.07 21.79 -6.67
CA LYS A 670 -30.36 22.35 -5.35
C LYS A 670 -29.08 22.47 -4.53
N ILE A 671 -28.81 23.66 -3.99
CA ILE A 671 -27.60 23.98 -3.23
C ILE A 671 -28.01 24.50 -1.86
N ASP A 672 -28.15 23.59 -0.90
CA ASP A 672 -28.48 23.91 0.50
C ASP A 672 -27.25 24.45 1.28
N GLY A 673 -26.05 24.39 0.68
CA GLY A 673 -24.78 24.83 1.25
C GLY A 673 -23.58 24.19 0.53
N GLY A 674 -22.44 24.09 1.21
CA GLY A 674 -21.22 23.46 0.69
C GLY A 674 -20.25 24.45 0.04
N GLN A 675 -19.08 23.98 -0.38
CA GLN A 675 -18.02 24.83 -0.92
C GLN A 675 -17.51 24.37 -2.29
N VAL A 676 -17.19 25.32 -3.16
CA VAL A 676 -16.47 25.04 -4.42
C VAL A 676 -14.97 25.18 -4.19
N ILE A 677 -14.18 24.21 -4.64
CA ILE A 677 -12.72 24.26 -4.59
C ILE A 677 -12.19 24.20 -6.03
N LEU A 678 -11.56 25.29 -6.47
CA LEU A 678 -10.79 25.33 -7.71
C LEU A 678 -9.44 24.66 -7.47
N LYS A 679 -9.13 23.66 -8.30
CA LYS A 679 -7.82 23.01 -8.43
C LYS A 679 -7.17 23.50 -9.71
N ALA A 680 -6.38 24.57 -9.59
CA ALA A 680 -5.78 25.26 -10.72
C ALA A 680 -4.45 24.61 -11.13
N ASP A 681 -4.25 24.40 -12.42
CA ASP A 681 -2.90 24.15 -12.94
C ASP A 681 -2.02 25.40 -12.80
N ASN A 682 -0.71 25.20 -12.63
CA ASN A 682 0.26 26.28 -12.52
C ASN A 682 0.38 27.06 -13.84
N GLY A 683 0.39 28.40 -13.78
CA GLY A 683 0.66 29.29 -14.92
C GLY A 683 0.04 30.68 -14.76
N GLU A 684 0.08 31.50 -15.81
CA GLU A 684 -0.38 32.89 -15.78
C GLU A 684 -1.92 32.99 -15.80
N TRP A 685 -2.53 33.43 -14.69
CA TRP A 685 -3.99 33.47 -14.54
C TRP A 685 -4.56 34.88 -14.74
N ASN A 686 -5.52 35.00 -15.65
CA ASN A 686 -6.29 36.21 -15.86
C ASN A 686 -7.27 36.40 -14.70
N LEU A 687 -7.23 37.59 -14.09
CA LEU A 687 -8.09 38.05 -12.99
C LEU A 687 -9.59 38.14 -13.34
N ARG A 688 -9.98 37.69 -14.54
CA ARG A 688 -11.36 37.62 -15.03
C ARG A 688 -11.69 36.30 -15.71
N THR A 689 -10.90 35.24 -15.53
CA THR A 689 -11.23 33.92 -16.07
C THR A 689 -12.59 33.47 -15.56
N ARG A 690 -13.53 33.20 -16.49
CA ARG A 690 -14.89 32.75 -16.18
C ARG A 690 -15.06 31.31 -16.64
N MET A 691 -15.58 30.46 -15.76
CA MET A 691 -15.82 29.05 -16.01
C MET A 691 -17.25 28.69 -15.62
N ASN A 692 -18.00 28.07 -16.52
CA ASN A 692 -19.35 27.60 -16.23
C ASN A 692 -19.27 26.21 -15.59
N ILE A 693 -19.20 26.16 -14.26
CA ILE A 693 -18.87 24.95 -13.51
C ILE A 693 -20.08 24.03 -13.31
N ILE A 694 -21.30 24.58 -13.38
CA ILE A 694 -22.55 23.82 -13.37
C ILE A 694 -23.46 24.38 -14.46
N ASN A 695 -23.90 23.51 -15.36
CA ASN A 695 -24.93 23.80 -16.36
C ASN A 695 -26.15 22.89 -16.12
N SER A 696 -27.31 23.47 -15.81
CA SER A 696 -28.55 22.74 -15.48
C SER A 696 -29.68 23.06 -16.46
N THR A 697 -30.39 22.05 -16.96
CA THR A 697 -31.61 22.26 -17.75
C THR A 697 -32.77 22.76 -16.87
N GLY A 698 -32.88 22.25 -15.64
CA GLY A 698 -33.79 22.77 -14.63
C GLY A 698 -33.22 23.93 -13.81
N ALA A 699 -34.04 24.50 -12.92
CA ALA A 699 -33.64 25.64 -12.10
C ALA A 699 -32.51 25.30 -11.12
N VAL A 700 -31.58 26.24 -10.94
CA VAL A 700 -30.62 26.27 -9.83
C VAL A 700 -31.24 27.02 -8.66
N THR A 701 -31.32 26.39 -7.49
CA THR A 701 -31.90 26.98 -6.27
C THR A 701 -30.91 26.92 -5.12
N GLY A 702 -30.81 28.01 -4.33
CA GLY A 702 -29.83 28.16 -3.27
C GLY A 702 -28.43 28.55 -3.77
N THR A 703 -27.45 28.55 -2.87
CA THR A 703 -26.07 29.01 -3.14
C THR A 703 -25.06 28.22 -2.30
N PHE A 704 -23.85 28.01 -2.83
CA PHE A 704 -22.73 27.50 -2.04
C PHE A 704 -22.34 28.52 -0.95
N SER A 705 -21.88 28.03 0.20
CA SER A 705 -21.43 28.88 1.31
C SER A 705 -20.13 29.65 1.01
N GLY A 706 -19.41 29.25 -0.04
CA GLY A 706 -18.19 29.95 -0.47
C GLY A 706 -17.45 29.18 -1.56
N ALA A 707 -16.37 29.79 -2.04
CA ALA A 707 -15.45 29.14 -2.96
C ALA A 707 -13.99 29.46 -2.57
N GLN A 708 -13.10 28.51 -2.82
CA GLN A 708 -11.67 28.60 -2.53
C GLN A 708 -10.87 28.09 -3.73
N SER A 709 -9.59 28.47 -3.81
CA SER A 709 -8.63 27.92 -4.77
C SER A 709 -7.35 27.51 -4.04
N ASP A 710 -6.47 26.82 -4.75
CA ASP A 710 -5.08 26.58 -4.36
C ASP A 710 -4.11 27.72 -4.75
N LEU A 711 -4.62 28.82 -5.33
CA LEU A 711 -3.83 29.97 -5.76
C LEU A 711 -3.66 30.98 -4.61
N ALA A 712 -2.47 31.56 -4.45
CA ALA A 712 -2.15 32.43 -3.31
C ALA A 712 -2.93 33.75 -3.31
N PHE A 713 -3.03 34.37 -4.48
CA PHE A 713 -3.58 35.72 -4.63
C PHE A 713 -4.94 35.74 -5.32
N LEU A 714 -5.50 34.57 -5.66
CA LEU A 714 -6.67 34.48 -6.52
C LEU A 714 -7.80 33.70 -5.86
N ALA A 715 -8.88 34.38 -5.48
CA ALA A 715 -10.08 33.75 -4.96
C ALA A 715 -11.14 33.57 -6.07
N PRO A 716 -11.82 32.41 -6.12
CA PRO A 716 -12.97 32.24 -6.98
C PRO A 716 -14.20 32.93 -6.39
N VAL A 717 -14.94 33.66 -7.23
CA VAL A 717 -16.24 34.24 -6.92
C VAL A 717 -17.31 33.54 -7.75
N LEU A 718 -18.39 33.11 -7.09
CA LEU A 718 -19.49 32.41 -7.73
C LEU A 718 -20.60 33.38 -8.10
N THR A 719 -21.10 33.24 -9.32
CA THR A 719 -22.29 33.96 -9.81
C THR A 719 -23.33 32.94 -10.26
N TYR A 720 -24.60 33.22 -9.98
CA TYR A 720 -25.71 32.30 -10.18
C TYR A 720 -26.67 32.87 -11.21
N SER A 721 -27.14 32.00 -12.10
CA SER A 721 -28.24 32.27 -13.01
C SER A 721 -29.35 31.25 -12.78
N THR A 722 -30.48 31.38 -13.48
CA THR A 722 -31.59 30.41 -13.42
C THR A 722 -31.12 28.98 -13.68
N ASN A 723 -30.09 28.79 -14.51
CA ASN A 723 -29.71 27.48 -15.06
C ASN A 723 -28.22 27.15 -14.87
N GLY A 724 -27.46 27.93 -14.10
CA GLY A 724 -26.04 27.62 -13.94
C GLY A 724 -25.30 28.41 -12.88
N VAL A 725 -24.11 27.91 -12.57
CA VAL A 725 -23.15 28.50 -11.63
C VAL A 725 -21.86 28.79 -12.38
N VAL A 726 -21.47 30.07 -12.41
CA VAL A 726 -20.24 30.53 -13.05
C VAL A 726 -19.24 30.94 -11.98
N LEU A 727 -18.06 30.32 -12.03
CA LEU A 727 -16.90 30.66 -11.22
C LEU A 727 -16.08 31.71 -11.98
N THR A 728 -15.78 32.84 -11.34
CA THR A 728 -14.88 33.87 -11.86
C THR A 728 -13.69 34.01 -10.93
N VAL A 729 -12.47 33.81 -11.43
CA VAL A 729 -11.25 34.01 -10.64
C VAL A 729 -11.01 35.52 -10.48
N ARG A 730 -10.72 35.99 -9.26
CA ARG A 730 -10.42 37.40 -8.94
C ARG A 730 -9.27 37.49 -7.95
N ARG A 731 -8.57 38.63 -7.89
CA ARG A 731 -7.59 38.90 -6.83
C ARG A 731 -8.27 38.88 -5.45
N ASN A 732 -7.66 38.22 -4.49
CA ASN A 732 -8.04 38.25 -3.08
C ASN A 732 -7.33 39.40 -2.35
N ASP A 733 -7.56 39.49 -1.03
CA ASP A 733 -7.02 40.47 -0.10
C ASP A 733 -5.73 40.03 0.61
N VAL A 734 -5.15 38.88 0.20
CA VAL A 734 -3.89 38.39 0.74
C VAL A 734 -2.73 39.23 0.21
N THR A 735 -1.95 39.80 1.12
CA THR A 735 -0.76 40.59 0.81
C THR A 735 0.48 39.70 0.75
N VAL A 736 1.48 40.06 -0.05
CA VAL A 736 2.76 39.35 -0.14
C VAL A 736 3.46 39.35 1.22
N ALA A 737 3.40 40.47 1.95
CA ALA A 737 3.91 40.59 3.31
C ALA A 737 3.34 39.52 4.25
N SER A 738 2.03 39.24 4.18
CA SER A 738 1.38 38.25 5.07
C SER A 738 1.85 36.81 4.86
N LEU A 739 2.49 36.51 3.73
CA LEU A 739 3.05 35.19 3.43
C LEU A 739 4.48 35.03 3.97
N GLY A 740 5.18 36.13 4.30
CA GLY A 740 6.53 36.15 4.82
C GLY A 740 6.63 35.51 6.21
N ARG A 741 7.63 34.64 6.40
CA ARG A 741 7.86 33.91 7.67
C ARG A 741 8.91 34.57 8.57
N THR A 742 9.67 35.53 8.05
CA THR A 742 10.71 36.27 8.76
C THR A 742 10.50 37.76 8.54
N ASP A 743 11.04 38.60 9.43
CA ASP A 743 10.88 40.05 9.33
C ASP A 743 11.46 40.60 8.02
N ASN A 744 12.62 40.10 7.60
CA ASN A 744 13.20 40.39 6.27
C ASN A 744 12.25 40.01 5.12
N GLN A 745 11.57 38.85 5.18
CA GLN A 745 10.61 38.43 4.15
C GLN A 745 9.33 39.28 4.17
N GLN A 746 8.86 39.69 5.35
CA GLN A 746 7.68 40.54 5.49
C GLN A 746 7.96 41.96 5.01
N SER A 747 9.15 42.48 5.30
CA SER A 747 9.64 43.80 4.85
C SER A 747 9.70 43.88 3.32
N VAL A 748 10.35 42.89 2.67
CA VAL A 748 10.34 42.77 1.20
C VAL A 748 8.94 42.57 0.65
N GLY A 749 8.13 41.73 1.31
CA GLY A 749 6.74 41.51 0.93
C GLY A 749 5.92 42.80 0.95
N GLY A 750 6.12 43.67 1.94
CA GLY A 750 5.45 44.97 2.04
C GLY A 750 5.85 45.93 0.91
N ALA A 751 7.12 45.95 0.51
CA ALA A 751 7.56 46.72 -0.65
C ALA A 751 6.92 46.21 -1.95
N LEU A 752 6.88 44.89 -2.12
CA LEU A 752 6.23 44.25 -3.27
C LEU A 752 4.72 44.51 -3.28
N ASP A 753 4.05 44.54 -2.12
CA ASP A 753 2.63 44.89 -2.03
C ASP A 753 2.35 46.30 -2.54
N VAL A 754 3.20 47.28 -2.20
CA VAL A 754 3.11 48.65 -2.72
C VAL A 754 3.36 48.68 -4.22
N MET A 755 4.40 47.99 -4.71
CA MET A 755 4.72 47.91 -6.14
C MET A 755 3.58 47.29 -6.96
N ILE A 756 2.99 46.19 -6.49
CA ILE A 756 1.84 45.53 -7.12
C ILE A 756 0.63 46.47 -7.16
N ASN A 757 0.40 47.25 -6.09
CA ASN A 757 -0.74 48.15 -5.98
C ASN A 757 -0.56 49.49 -6.72
N ASN A 758 0.67 49.88 -7.09
CA ASN A 758 0.99 51.18 -7.69
C ASN A 758 1.18 51.14 -9.23
N THR A 759 0.51 50.22 -9.92
CA THR A 759 0.63 49.97 -11.38
C THR A 759 0.09 51.08 -12.30
N ALA A 760 -0.09 52.31 -11.81
CA ALA A 760 -0.91 53.33 -12.49
C ALA A 760 -0.18 54.54 -13.12
N THR A 761 1.16 54.72 -13.05
CA THR A 761 1.74 56.04 -13.45
C THR A 761 3.05 56.06 -14.26
N GLY A 762 3.43 55.03 -15.02
CA GLY A 762 4.62 55.15 -15.90
C GLY A 762 4.64 54.17 -17.08
N THR A 763 4.64 54.69 -18.30
CA THR A 763 4.50 53.92 -19.57
C THR A 763 5.71 53.07 -20.00
N ASN A 764 6.68 52.71 -19.15
CA ASN A 764 7.87 51.94 -19.56
C ASN A 764 8.48 51.02 -18.46
N ARG A 765 7.69 50.55 -17.48
CA ARG A 765 8.19 49.68 -16.40
C ARG A 765 8.01 48.19 -16.76
N ASP A 766 9.05 47.37 -16.59
CA ASP A 766 8.95 45.91 -16.66
C ASP A 766 8.26 45.40 -15.38
N LEU A 767 7.22 44.57 -15.54
CA LEU A 767 6.39 44.03 -14.46
C LEU A 767 6.61 42.53 -14.27
N SER A 768 7.73 42.01 -14.76
CA SER A 768 8.00 40.57 -14.80
C SER A 768 8.03 39.94 -13.39
N LEU A 769 8.57 40.65 -12.39
CA LEU A 769 8.61 40.22 -10.99
C LEU A 769 7.20 40.22 -10.35
N GLU A 770 6.44 41.30 -10.50
CA GLU A 770 5.08 41.41 -9.96
C GLU A 770 4.13 40.39 -10.57
N ASN A 771 4.21 40.18 -11.89
CA ASN A 771 3.42 39.17 -12.58
C ASN A 771 3.78 37.75 -12.06
N ALA A 772 5.08 37.43 -11.99
CA ALA A 772 5.53 36.13 -11.46
C ALA A 772 5.08 35.88 -10.01
N LEU A 773 4.97 36.93 -9.19
CA LEU A 773 4.42 36.87 -7.83
C LEU A 773 2.92 36.60 -7.84
N LEU A 774 2.15 37.34 -8.63
CA LEU A 774 0.71 37.17 -8.73
C LEU A 774 0.30 35.77 -9.24
N ASP A 775 1.16 35.11 -10.02
CA ASP A 775 0.95 33.79 -10.62
C ASP A 775 1.40 32.61 -9.74
N ALA A 776 2.00 32.85 -8.57
CA ALA A 776 2.61 31.82 -7.75
C ALA A 776 1.67 31.22 -6.68
N SER A 777 1.91 29.94 -6.35
CA SER A 777 1.29 29.30 -5.18
C SER A 777 1.88 29.81 -3.87
N VAL A 778 1.15 29.67 -2.76
CA VAL A 778 1.62 30.13 -1.44
C VAL A 778 3.00 29.57 -1.09
N PRO A 779 3.29 28.25 -1.25
CA PRO A 779 4.62 27.71 -0.97
C PRO A 779 5.71 28.26 -1.90
N ALA A 780 5.38 28.56 -3.16
CA ALA A 780 6.34 29.11 -4.13
C ALA A 780 6.75 30.55 -3.76
N VAL A 781 5.79 31.40 -3.38
CA VAL A 781 6.06 32.77 -2.90
C VAL A 781 6.93 32.74 -1.64
N GLN A 782 6.57 31.89 -0.67
CA GLN A 782 7.35 31.72 0.57
C GLN A 782 8.79 31.30 0.33
N GLY A 783 9.01 30.43 -0.66
CA GLY A 783 10.35 30.02 -1.08
C GLY A 783 11.14 31.17 -1.73
N ALA A 784 10.51 31.92 -2.61
CA ALA A 784 11.16 32.97 -3.40
C ALA A 784 11.52 34.22 -2.58
N LEU A 785 10.72 34.60 -1.57
CA LEU A 785 10.96 35.80 -0.75
C LEU A 785 12.37 35.83 -0.14
N SER A 786 12.92 34.66 0.23
CA SER A 786 14.28 34.59 0.78
C SER A 786 15.34 35.13 -0.18
N GLY A 787 15.22 34.85 -1.48
CA GLY A 787 16.16 35.30 -2.50
C GLY A 787 16.00 36.77 -2.91
N LEU A 788 14.91 37.43 -2.48
CA LEU A 788 14.59 38.83 -2.78
C LEU A 788 15.03 39.80 -1.67
N THR A 789 15.49 39.30 -0.52
CA THR A 789 15.83 40.11 0.65
C THR A 789 17.08 40.97 0.47
N GLY A 790 18.11 40.48 -0.23
CA GLY A 790 19.42 41.15 -0.22
C GLY A 790 20.16 41.08 1.13
N GLU A 791 19.76 40.18 2.04
CA GLU A 791 20.34 40.02 3.40
C GLU A 791 21.88 39.85 3.42
N VAL A 792 22.45 39.37 2.30
CA VAL A 792 23.90 39.25 2.10
C VAL A 792 24.63 40.59 2.26
N HIS A 793 24.03 41.71 1.85
CA HIS A 793 24.64 43.04 1.92
C HIS A 793 24.82 43.49 3.37
N ALA A 794 23.75 43.43 4.18
CA ALA A 794 23.81 43.76 5.59
C ALA A 794 24.79 42.85 6.36
N THR A 795 24.76 41.54 6.08
CA THR A 795 25.63 40.58 6.75
C THR A 795 27.13 40.81 6.45
N LEU A 796 27.47 41.25 5.24
CA LEU A 796 28.85 41.64 4.91
C LEU A 796 29.31 42.88 5.69
N GLY A 797 28.41 43.84 5.94
CA GLY A 797 28.69 44.97 6.84
C GLY A 797 28.99 44.52 8.27
N GLY A 798 28.19 43.59 8.80
CA GLY A 798 28.44 42.92 10.09
C GLY A 798 29.81 42.25 10.17
N LEU A 799 30.22 41.58 9.09
CA LEU A 799 31.54 40.97 8.99
C LEU A 799 32.66 42.02 8.92
N ALA A 800 32.48 43.11 8.16
CA ALA A 800 33.47 44.18 8.05
C ALA A 800 33.70 44.87 9.41
N VAL A 801 32.64 45.17 10.16
CA VAL A 801 32.73 45.71 11.52
C VAL A 801 33.42 44.72 12.47
N SER A 802 33.08 43.44 12.37
CA SER A 802 33.71 42.40 13.20
C SER A 802 35.20 42.24 12.87
N ASP A 803 35.58 42.25 11.59
CA ASP A 803 36.97 42.07 11.13
C ASP A 803 37.85 43.32 11.35
N ALA A 804 37.26 44.50 11.60
CA ALA A 804 37.99 45.68 12.07
C ALA A 804 38.80 45.41 13.36
N ARG A 805 38.48 44.34 14.11
CA ARG A 805 39.31 43.89 15.25
C ARG A 805 40.70 43.42 14.84
N VAL A 806 40.89 42.94 13.61
CA VAL A 806 42.17 42.34 13.17
C VAL A 806 43.30 43.36 13.25
N ILE A 807 43.09 44.56 12.70
CA ILE A 807 44.08 45.64 12.79
C ILE A 807 44.18 46.20 14.21
N ARG A 808 43.04 46.37 14.90
CA ARG A 808 43.00 46.80 16.31
C ARG A 808 43.86 45.92 17.21
N ASP A 809 43.69 44.61 17.13
CA ASP A 809 44.34 43.65 18.00
C ASP A 809 45.84 43.55 17.66
N ALA A 810 46.20 43.66 16.39
CA ALA A 810 47.60 43.73 15.96
C ALA A 810 48.31 44.98 16.50
N MET A 811 47.65 46.15 16.43
CA MET A 811 48.13 47.41 16.98
C MET A 811 48.16 47.40 18.52
N SER A 812 47.15 46.83 19.17
CA SER A 812 47.03 46.80 20.64
C SER A 812 48.04 45.87 21.31
N GLU A 813 48.55 44.85 20.61
CA GLU A 813 49.61 43.99 21.12
C GLU A 813 50.99 44.69 21.20
N ARG A 814 51.12 45.87 20.60
CA ARG A 814 52.38 46.61 20.58
C ARG A 814 52.69 47.24 21.95
N GLY A 815 53.99 47.42 22.21
CA GLY A 815 54.49 47.93 23.50
C GLY A 815 54.32 47.02 24.73
N ARG A 816 53.81 45.78 24.63
CA ARG A 816 53.64 44.85 25.78
C ARG A 816 54.98 44.25 26.25
N SER A 817 55.49 44.69 27.40
CA SER A 817 56.78 44.24 27.99
C SER A 817 56.74 42.80 28.54
N GLN A 818 57.93 42.18 28.73
CA GLN A 818 58.09 40.78 29.15
C GLN A 818 58.37 40.61 30.67
N GLY A 819 58.15 41.63 31.50
CA GLY A 819 58.34 41.49 32.95
C GLY A 819 58.46 42.80 33.76
N GLY A 820 57.46 43.68 33.73
CA GLY A 820 57.30 44.73 34.75
C GLY A 820 58.40 45.80 34.86
N ALA A 821 59.39 45.83 33.97
CA ALA A 821 60.39 46.90 33.88
C ALA A 821 60.75 47.18 32.41
N ALA A 822 60.64 48.46 32.04
CA ALA A 822 61.02 49.15 30.80
C ALA A 822 61.65 48.32 29.65
N THR A 823 61.06 48.40 28.44
CA THR A 823 61.63 47.77 27.23
C THR A 823 61.82 48.73 26.05
N TYR A 824 62.24 49.95 26.33
CA TYR A 824 63.10 50.68 25.39
C TYR A 824 64.27 51.24 26.20
N VAL A 825 65.47 50.71 25.99
CA VAL A 825 66.68 51.45 26.35
C VAL A 825 67.05 52.26 25.09
N GLY A 826 66.52 53.48 24.99
CA GLY A 826 66.75 54.41 23.88
C GLY A 826 65.62 54.52 22.83
N ASN A 827 65.73 55.53 21.95
CA ASN A 827 64.77 55.91 20.90
C ASN A 827 64.71 54.92 19.70
N GLY A 828 64.51 53.62 19.97
CA GLY A 828 64.52 52.56 18.96
C GLY A 828 63.27 52.52 18.08
N VAL A 829 63.42 51.98 16.86
CA VAL A 829 62.33 51.74 15.91
C VAL A 829 62.09 50.23 15.81
N SER A 830 60.83 49.79 15.83
CA SER A 830 60.47 48.41 15.56
C SER A 830 59.56 48.32 14.33
N VAL A 831 59.82 47.32 13.49
CA VAL A 831 58.93 46.95 12.38
C VAL A 831 58.29 45.60 12.68
N TRP A 832 57.05 45.42 12.25
CA TRP A 832 56.31 44.18 12.47
C TRP A 832 55.43 43.82 11.28
N GLY A 833 55.13 42.53 11.18
CA GLY A 833 54.16 41.97 10.24
C GLY A 833 53.21 41.01 10.97
N SER A 834 51.95 40.94 10.53
CA SER A 834 50.93 40.06 11.07
C SER A 834 50.13 39.46 9.91
N GLY A 835 50.00 38.14 9.85
CA GLY A 835 49.05 37.45 9.00
C GLY A 835 47.93 36.83 9.82
N VAL A 836 46.72 36.80 9.29
CA VAL A 836 45.56 36.10 9.87
C VAL A 836 44.86 35.27 8.81
N PHE A 837 44.40 34.08 9.18
CA PHE A 837 43.56 33.23 8.35
C PHE A 837 42.56 32.49 9.24
N GLY A 838 41.33 32.32 8.78
CA GLY A 838 40.36 31.57 9.54
C GLY A 838 39.00 31.46 8.88
N ASN A 839 38.11 30.76 9.58
CA ASN A 839 36.74 30.57 9.15
C ASN A 839 35.78 30.85 10.30
N GLY A 840 34.59 31.31 9.93
CA GLY A 840 33.47 31.42 10.83
C GLY A 840 32.19 30.86 10.24
N GLN A 841 31.23 30.66 11.13
CA GLN A 841 29.93 30.11 10.81
C GLN A 841 28.87 30.77 11.66
N GLY A 842 27.86 31.35 10.99
CA GLY A 842 26.62 31.81 11.59
C GLY A 842 25.51 30.78 11.38
N SER A 843 24.78 30.42 12.43
CA SER A 843 23.54 29.64 12.33
C SER A 843 22.34 30.54 12.03
N ALA A 844 21.27 29.96 11.48
CA ALA A 844 20.03 30.69 11.26
C ALA A 844 19.36 31.02 12.61
N HIS A 845 19.06 32.29 12.87
CA HIS A 845 18.45 32.80 14.09
C HIS A 845 17.72 34.12 13.79
N ASP A 846 16.69 34.47 14.56
CA ASP A 846 15.90 35.72 14.41
C ASP A 846 15.48 36.06 12.97
N GLY A 847 15.12 35.02 12.21
CA GLY A 847 14.70 35.18 10.82
C GLY A 847 15.83 35.38 9.80
N LEU A 848 17.09 35.44 10.23
CA LEU A 848 18.28 35.50 9.40
C LEU A 848 18.72 34.11 8.91
N ALA A 849 19.32 34.06 7.73
CA ALA A 849 19.86 32.85 7.13
C ALA A 849 21.27 32.54 7.66
N GLY A 850 21.50 31.25 7.96
CA GLY A 850 22.84 30.78 8.31
C GLY A 850 23.84 30.94 7.15
N PHE A 851 25.08 31.26 7.49
CA PHE A 851 26.16 31.52 6.53
C PHE A 851 27.48 30.89 7.00
N ARG A 852 28.42 30.77 6.07
CA ARG A 852 29.83 30.49 6.38
C ARG A 852 30.67 31.60 5.82
N ASN A 853 31.71 32.00 6.55
CA ASN A 853 32.69 32.93 6.05
C ASN A 853 34.12 32.37 6.16
N GLU A 854 34.96 32.74 5.22
CA GLU A 854 36.40 32.53 5.24
C GLU A 854 37.04 33.90 5.20
N ALA A 855 37.99 34.19 6.09
CA ALA A 855 38.71 35.46 5.99
C ALA A 855 40.21 35.29 6.19
N SER A 856 40.94 36.16 5.52
CA SER A 856 42.40 36.21 5.48
C SER A 856 42.85 37.65 5.48
N GLY A 857 44.01 37.94 6.05
CA GLY A 857 44.57 39.28 5.96
C GLY A 857 46.03 39.32 6.30
N TYR A 858 46.68 40.39 5.87
CA TYR A 858 48.06 40.70 6.20
C TYR A 858 48.17 42.17 6.59
N LEU A 859 48.97 42.44 7.61
CA LEU A 859 49.23 43.76 8.16
C LEU A 859 50.74 43.93 8.31
N VAL A 860 51.22 45.13 8.07
CA VAL A 860 52.59 45.53 8.37
C VAL A 860 52.56 46.87 9.08
N GLY A 861 53.53 47.10 9.97
CA GLY A 861 53.58 48.34 10.71
C GLY A 861 54.96 48.67 11.22
N ALA A 862 55.10 49.92 11.64
CA ALA A 862 56.29 50.43 12.29
C ALA A 862 55.88 51.22 13.54
N GLU A 863 56.64 51.05 14.61
CA GLU A 863 56.50 51.82 15.84
C GLU A 863 57.83 52.44 16.26
N LYS A 864 57.74 53.59 16.91
CA LYS A 864 58.86 54.33 17.47
C LYS A 864 58.61 54.59 18.94
N ALA A 865 59.62 54.27 19.76
CA ALA A 865 59.63 54.70 21.14
C ALA A 865 60.00 56.18 21.25
N LEU A 866 59.18 56.94 21.97
CA LEU A 866 59.43 58.34 22.30
C LEU A 866 60.07 58.48 23.68
N ALA A 867 59.77 57.54 24.57
CA ALA A 867 60.36 57.36 25.90
C ALA A 867 60.33 55.87 26.26
N ASN A 868 60.93 55.50 27.40
CA ASN A 868 60.98 54.11 27.86
C ASN A 868 59.59 53.45 27.96
N ASP A 869 58.56 54.25 28.25
CA ASP A 869 57.20 53.80 28.48
C ASP A 869 56.18 54.40 27.49
N VAL A 870 56.62 55.12 26.44
CA VAL A 870 55.72 55.76 25.47
C VAL A 870 56.13 55.42 24.04
N HIS A 871 55.17 54.91 23.25
CA HIS A 871 55.37 54.55 21.85
C HIS A 871 54.23 55.03 20.97
N VAL A 872 54.54 55.30 19.71
CA VAL A 872 53.60 55.63 18.64
C VAL A 872 53.93 54.83 17.40
N GLY A 873 52.92 54.45 16.62
CA GLY A 873 53.12 53.66 15.42
C GLY A 873 52.03 53.84 14.38
N VAL A 874 52.35 53.35 13.19
CA VAL A 874 51.47 53.30 12.03
C VAL A 874 51.38 51.87 11.51
N ALA A 875 50.23 51.50 10.96
CA ALA A 875 49.96 50.19 10.39
C ALA A 875 49.23 50.35 9.05
N LEU A 876 49.50 49.43 8.13
CA LEU A 876 48.80 49.32 6.86
C LEU A 876 48.60 47.84 6.52
N GLY A 877 47.54 47.52 5.80
CA GLY A 877 47.34 46.16 5.30
C GLY A 877 45.97 45.93 4.69
N GLU A 878 45.68 44.68 4.43
CA GLU A 878 44.48 44.25 3.72
C GLU A 878 43.85 43.06 4.44
N THR A 879 42.53 43.07 4.54
CA THR A 879 41.74 41.94 5.02
C THR A 879 40.66 41.61 4.01
N ARG A 880 40.48 40.33 3.69
CA ARG A 880 39.40 39.82 2.84
C ARG A 880 38.53 38.87 3.63
N ALA A 881 37.21 39.01 3.50
CA ALA A 881 36.22 38.04 3.95
C ALA A 881 35.31 37.59 2.79
N GLU A 882 35.14 36.29 2.62
CA GLU A 882 34.24 35.67 1.65
C GLU A 882 33.11 34.95 2.39
N LEU A 883 31.86 35.22 2.03
CA LEU A 883 30.65 34.66 2.62
C LEU A 883 29.88 33.81 1.62
N ARG A 884 29.29 32.70 2.09
CA ARG A 884 28.33 31.89 1.33
C ARG A 884 27.09 31.58 2.17
N SER A 885 25.91 31.84 1.61
CA SER A 885 24.60 31.49 2.19
C SER A 885 23.78 30.62 1.22
N PRO A 886 23.77 29.28 1.40
CA PRO A 886 23.05 28.38 0.51
C PRO A 886 21.53 28.59 0.48
N ARG A 887 20.93 28.96 1.62
CA ARG A 887 19.48 29.20 1.72
C ARG A 887 19.05 30.44 0.93
N LEU A 888 19.87 31.49 0.95
CA LEU A 888 19.62 32.71 0.19
C LEU A 888 20.07 32.60 -1.28
N ARG A 889 20.85 31.56 -1.63
CA ARG A 889 21.52 31.42 -2.93
C ARG A 889 22.41 32.63 -3.24
N SER A 890 23.17 33.06 -2.24
CA SER A 890 24.02 34.24 -2.31
C SER A 890 25.47 33.93 -1.93
N THR A 891 26.41 34.56 -2.63
CA THR A 891 27.81 34.66 -2.27
C THR A 891 28.22 36.12 -2.17
N GLY A 892 29.17 36.41 -1.30
CA GLY A 892 29.63 37.77 -1.06
C GLY A 892 31.12 37.80 -0.74
N ARG A 893 31.78 38.91 -1.06
CA ARG A 893 33.18 39.16 -0.71
C ARG A 893 33.32 40.62 -0.32
N VAL A 894 34.00 40.88 0.79
CA VAL A 894 34.47 42.21 1.18
C VAL A 894 35.99 42.18 1.29
N THR A 895 36.67 43.10 0.60
CA THR A 895 38.11 43.33 0.71
C THR A 895 38.32 44.72 1.30
N SER A 896 38.92 44.80 2.48
CA SER A 896 39.18 46.05 3.19
C SER A 896 40.66 46.38 3.18
N GLU A 897 41.03 47.47 2.52
CA GLU A 897 42.37 48.07 2.55
C GLU A 897 42.43 49.11 3.66
N GLN A 898 43.32 48.93 4.63
CA GLN A 898 43.25 49.60 5.92
C GLN A 898 44.53 50.37 6.26
N ILE A 899 44.38 51.53 6.90
CA ILE A 899 45.46 52.30 7.52
C ILE A 899 45.10 52.61 8.98
N GLY A 900 46.07 52.46 9.87
CA GLY A 900 45.88 52.67 11.31
C GLY A 900 46.99 53.47 11.95
N VAL A 901 46.63 54.25 12.97
CA VAL A 901 47.57 54.95 13.87
C VAL A 901 47.29 54.51 15.30
N TYR A 902 48.35 54.30 16.07
CA TYR A 902 48.21 53.84 17.45
C TYR A 902 49.34 54.38 18.33
N GLY A 903 49.09 54.38 19.63
CA GLY A 903 50.10 54.65 20.62
C GLY A 903 49.74 54.06 21.97
N GLY A 904 50.74 53.95 22.83
CA GLY A 904 50.52 53.47 24.19
C GLY A 904 51.53 54.04 25.17
N ALA A 905 51.10 54.11 26.43
CA ALA A 905 51.85 54.63 27.55
C ALA A 905 51.75 53.73 28.78
N GLY A 906 52.86 53.48 29.46
CA GLY A 906 52.91 52.85 30.78
C GLY A 906 52.93 53.88 31.91
N VAL A 907 52.08 53.73 32.92
CA VAL A 907 52.07 54.55 34.15
C VAL A 907 51.98 53.63 35.37
N GLY A 908 53.13 53.37 36.00
CA GLY A 908 53.22 52.36 37.06
C GLY A 908 52.85 50.97 36.53
N ASP A 909 51.95 50.27 37.23
CA ASP A 909 51.42 48.98 36.78
C ASP A 909 50.34 49.13 35.69
N PHE A 910 49.92 50.34 35.31
CA PHE A 910 48.89 50.53 34.29
C PHE A 910 49.47 50.72 32.89
N GLN A 911 48.79 50.16 31.90
CA GLN A 911 49.11 50.25 30.48
C GLN A 911 47.90 50.85 29.76
N ILE A 912 48.10 51.99 29.09
CA ILE A 912 47.07 52.69 28.33
C ILE A 912 47.41 52.55 26.84
N ARG A 913 46.43 52.18 26.03
CA ARG A 913 46.56 52.05 24.57
C ARG A 913 45.41 52.78 23.90
N VAL A 914 45.72 53.52 22.84
CA VAL A 914 44.73 54.23 22.04
C VAL A 914 45.09 54.09 20.57
N GLY A 915 44.09 54.05 19.72
CA GLY A 915 44.32 54.03 18.29
C GLY A 915 43.05 54.26 17.49
N GLY A 916 43.24 54.41 16.19
CA GLY A 916 42.16 54.47 15.24
C GLY A 916 42.62 53.99 13.87
N SER A 917 41.66 53.54 13.07
CA SER A 917 41.90 53.08 11.70
C SER A 917 40.77 53.47 10.78
N TRP A 918 41.10 53.61 9.51
CA TRP A 918 40.16 53.74 8.41
C TRP A 918 40.44 52.64 7.40
N ALA A 919 39.40 52.11 6.77
CA ALA A 919 39.53 51.19 5.66
C ALA A 919 38.53 51.50 4.55
N SER A 920 39.01 51.41 3.31
CA SER A 920 38.16 51.32 2.12
C SER A 920 37.78 49.85 1.91
N ALA A 921 36.49 49.56 1.73
CA ALA A 921 35.94 48.22 1.61
C ALA A 921 35.30 48.01 0.22
N ASP A 922 36.00 47.27 -0.66
CA ASP A 922 35.46 46.78 -1.93
C ASP A 922 34.54 45.59 -1.69
N VAL A 923 33.26 45.72 -2.04
CA VAL A 923 32.25 44.69 -1.82
C VAL A 923 31.68 44.19 -3.13
N ARG A 924 31.72 42.87 -3.31
CA ARG A 924 31.09 42.19 -4.44
C ARG A 924 30.13 41.11 -3.96
N THR A 925 28.93 41.10 -4.51
CA THR A 925 27.90 40.08 -4.24
C THR A 925 27.41 39.44 -5.53
N ASP A 926 27.09 38.15 -5.45
CA ASP A 926 26.38 37.41 -6.50
C ASP A 926 25.21 36.67 -5.84
N ARG A 927 23.97 36.98 -6.25
CA ARG A 927 22.77 36.31 -5.74
C ARG A 927 21.80 35.96 -6.87
N THR A 928 20.88 35.03 -6.61
CA THR A 928 19.85 34.64 -7.59
C THR A 928 18.45 34.77 -6.99
N ALA A 929 17.60 35.58 -7.63
CA ALA A 929 16.17 35.64 -7.36
C ALA A 929 15.42 34.75 -8.34
N GLN A 930 14.65 33.78 -7.86
CA GLN A 930 13.91 32.84 -8.71
C GLN A 930 12.49 32.63 -8.19
N LEU A 931 11.50 32.77 -9.08
CA LEU A 931 10.11 32.46 -8.82
C LEU A 931 9.43 31.99 -10.12
N ASN A 932 8.91 30.77 -10.15
CA ASN A 932 8.34 30.17 -11.37
C ASN A 932 9.33 30.27 -12.57
N ALA A 933 8.92 30.95 -13.65
CA ALA A 933 9.74 31.21 -14.83
C ALA A 933 10.62 32.47 -14.70
N PHE A 934 10.38 33.33 -13.69
CA PHE A 934 11.20 34.50 -13.41
C PHE A 934 12.52 34.07 -12.77
N THR A 935 13.63 34.53 -13.36
CA THR A 935 14.97 34.33 -12.80
C THR A 935 15.83 35.55 -13.10
N ASN A 936 16.47 36.11 -12.07
CA ASN A 936 17.49 37.15 -12.23
C ASN A 936 18.76 36.72 -11.50
N ALA A 937 19.89 36.85 -12.19
CA ALA A 937 21.22 36.76 -11.60
C ALA A 937 21.66 38.18 -11.28
N LEU A 938 21.86 38.46 -10.00
CA LEU A 938 21.99 39.81 -9.47
C LEU A 938 23.39 39.99 -8.92
N VAL A 939 24.05 41.06 -9.34
CA VAL A 939 25.44 41.36 -9.00
C VAL A 939 25.52 42.74 -8.37
N GLY A 940 26.03 42.82 -7.15
CA GLY A 940 26.40 44.07 -6.49
C GLY A 940 27.91 44.27 -6.57
N ASP A 941 28.34 45.47 -6.93
CA ASP A 941 29.75 45.89 -6.99
C ASP A 941 29.83 47.35 -6.52
N TYR A 942 30.31 47.55 -5.29
CA TYR A 942 30.26 48.84 -4.62
C TYR A 942 31.35 48.99 -3.55
N ASP A 943 31.68 50.23 -3.24
CA ASP A 943 32.64 50.61 -2.20
C ASP A 943 31.92 50.97 -0.89
N GLY A 944 32.62 50.79 0.23
CA GLY A 944 32.19 51.25 1.55
C GLY A 944 33.38 51.69 2.41
N ASP A 945 33.06 52.30 3.54
CA ASP A 945 34.06 52.80 4.49
C ASP A 945 33.89 52.13 5.85
N VAL A 946 35.01 51.74 6.47
CA VAL A 946 35.05 51.31 7.87
C VAL A 946 35.89 52.29 8.67
N TRP A 947 35.29 52.93 9.67
CA TRP A 947 35.99 53.78 10.63
C TRP A 947 36.05 53.11 11.99
N GLN A 948 37.20 53.20 12.67
CA GLN A 948 37.37 52.67 14.01
C GLN A 948 38.17 53.62 14.89
N ALA A 949 37.73 53.78 16.14
CA ALA A 949 38.50 54.38 17.22
C ALA A 949 38.42 53.50 18.47
N TYR A 950 39.52 53.30 19.19
CA TYR A 950 39.54 52.47 20.38
C TYR A 950 40.48 52.99 21.47
N GLY A 951 40.16 52.63 22.71
CA GLY A 951 41.00 52.84 23.88
C GLY A 951 40.95 51.63 24.81
N GLU A 952 42.10 51.27 25.38
CA GLU A 952 42.25 50.18 26.35
C GLU A 952 43.05 50.64 27.56
N VAL A 953 42.61 50.24 28.75
CA VAL A 953 43.37 50.35 30.00
C VAL A 953 43.55 48.96 30.59
N ALA A 954 44.79 48.57 30.86
CA ALA A 954 45.14 47.29 31.46
C ALA A 954 45.97 47.50 32.73
N TRP A 955 45.72 46.71 33.78
CA TRP A 955 46.57 46.65 34.96
C TRP A 955 47.48 45.43 34.84
N SER A 956 48.80 45.65 34.83
CA SER A 956 49.80 44.71 34.40
C SER A 956 50.77 44.43 35.56
N ARG A 957 50.74 43.21 36.11
CA ARG A 957 51.62 42.81 37.21
C ARG A 957 52.25 41.42 37.03
N ALA A 958 53.55 41.33 37.27
CA ALA A 958 54.29 40.07 37.24
C ALA A 958 54.17 39.34 38.60
N VAL A 959 53.81 38.05 38.57
CA VAL A 959 53.82 37.15 39.72
C VAL A 959 54.47 35.83 39.30
N GLY A 960 55.69 35.57 39.80
CA GLY A 960 56.49 34.44 39.34
C GLY A 960 56.88 34.57 37.86
N GLY A 961 56.75 33.48 37.09
CA GLY A 961 57.00 33.46 35.65
C GLY A 961 55.84 33.97 34.78
N THR A 962 54.78 34.52 35.38
CA THR A 962 53.55 34.92 34.68
C THR A 962 53.24 36.40 34.86
N MET A 963 53.00 37.09 33.75
CA MET A 963 52.44 38.43 33.71
C MET A 963 50.91 38.33 33.67
N PHE A 964 50.23 39.05 34.56
CA PHE A 964 48.77 39.14 34.60
C PHE A 964 48.31 40.51 34.14
N GLU A 965 47.35 40.54 33.21
CA GLU A 965 46.83 41.76 32.59
C GLU A 965 45.29 41.73 32.45
N PRO A 966 44.51 41.93 33.52
CA PRO A 966 43.12 42.36 33.39
C PRO A 966 43.04 43.72 32.66
N TYR A 967 42.08 43.84 31.75
CA TYR A 967 41.89 45.04 30.94
C TYR A 967 40.41 45.34 30.67
N ALA A 968 40.14 46.61 30.42
CA ALA A 968 38.88 47.08 29.87
C ALA A 968 39.18 47.93 28.63
N ALA A 969 38.39 47.77 27.58
CA ALA A 969 38.52 48.51 26.33
C ALA A 969 37.17 48.99 25.81
N TYR A 970 37.18 50.12 25.13
CA TYR A 970 36.06 50.66 24.38
C TYR A 970 36.49 50.80 22.92
N SER A 971 35.64 50.37 21.98
CA SER A 971 35.85 50.55 20.54
C SER A 971 34.56 51.08 19.90
N HIS A 972 34.67 52.17 19.17
CA HIS A 972 33.62 52.67 18.29
C HIS A 972 33.96 52.26 16.85
N VAL A 973 33.05 51.58 16.17
CA VAL A 973 33.22 51.15 14.77
C VAL A 973 32.01 51.55 13.95
N GLU A 974 32.23 52.23 12.82
CA GLU A 974 31.17 52.57 11.88
C GLU A 974 31.45 51.94 10.52
N TYR A 975 30.41 51.39 9.89
CA TYR A 975 30.41 50.93 8.50
C TYR A 975 29.30 51.63 7.73
N ASP A 976 29.64 52.18 6.57
CA ASP A 976 28.70 52.80 5.63
C ASP A 976 29.06 52.36 4.21
N ALA A 977 28.07 51.91 3.43
CA ALA A 977 28.26 51.52 2.04
C ALA A 977 26.99 51.77 1.22
N ASP A 978 27.18 52.34 0.02
CA ASP A 978 26.10 52.56 -0.94
C ASP A 978 25.98 51.35 -1.88
N VAL A 979 24.91 50.58 -1.74
CA VAL A 979 24.67 49.37 -2.53
C VAL A 979 23.98 49.73 -3.84
N ALA A 980 24.51 49.21 -4.94
CA ALA A 980 23.84 49.19 -6.23
C ALA A 980 24.02 47.82 -6.89
N GLU A 981 22.92 47.10 -7.12
CA GLU A 981 22.91 45.86 -7.88
C GLU A 981 22.50 46.07 -9.33
N THR A 982 22.95 45.15 -10.18
CA THR A 982 22.56 45.02 -11.59
C THR A 982 22.07 43.60 -11.86
N GLY A 983 21.36 43.38 -12.97
CA GLY A 983 21.00 42.02 -13.42
C GLY A 983 19.50 41.69 -13.52
N GLY A 984 18.61 42.67 -13.35
CA GLY A 984 17.19 42.58 -13.66
C GLY A 984 16.28 43.30 -12.65
N ASP A 985 14.97 43.11 -12.77
CA ASP A 985 13.92 43.81 -12.00
C ASP A 985 13.98 43.54 -10.49
N ALA A 986 14.58 42.43 -10.06
CA ALA A 986 14.79 42.11 -8.65
C ALA A 986 16.07 42.74 -8.06
N ALA A 987 16.79 43.57 -8.82
CA ALA A 987 17.98 44.28 -8.34
C ALA A 987 17.62 45.33 -7.27
N LEU A 988 18.49 45.44 -6.27
CA LEU A 988 18.32 46.36 -5.15
C LEU A 988 19.35 47.49 -5.19
N SER A 989 18.92 48.66 -4.74
CA SER A 989 19.80 49.78 -4.41
C SER A 989 19.48 50.32 -3.02
N GLY A 990 20.44 50.98 -2.38
CA GLY A 990 20.23 51.50 -1.04
C GLY A 990 21.54 51.71 -0.29
N ASN A 991 21.49 51.69 1.04
CA ASN A 991 22.67 51.86 1.88
C ASN A 991 22.71 50.82 2.99
N VAL A 992 23.88 50.26 3.26
CA VAL A 992 24.13 49.44 4.45
C VAL A 992 24.81 50.29 5.49
N LYS A 993 24.27 50.31 6.72
CA LYS A 993 24.87 51.04 7.84
C LYS A 993 24.94 50.18 9.08
N GLN A 994 26.04 50.31 9.81
CA GLN A 994 26.19 49.76 11.14
C GLN A 994 27.04 50.68 12.00
N LYS A 995 26.63 50.86 13.27
CA LYS A 995 27.41 51.53 14.30
C LYS A 995 27.50 50.63 15.51
N ALA A 996 28.71 50.28 15.92
CA ALA A 996 28.96 49.40 17.05
C ALA A 996 29.78 50.14 18.12
N ASP A 997 29.23 50.18 19.34
CA ASP A 997 29.89 50.75 20.52
C ASP A 997 30.27 49.61 21.48
N LEU A 998 31.44 49.04 21.23
CA LEU A 998 31.87 47.80 21.84
C LEU A 998 32.61 48.06 23.16
N LEU A 999 32.07 47.54 24.26
CA LEU A 999 32.73 47.49 25.56
C LEU A 999 33.29 46.09 25.79
N THR A 1000 34.61 45.98 25.93
CA THR A 1000 35.30 44.71 26.16
C THR A 1000 35.90 44.68 27.56
N ALA A 1001 35.60 43.65 28.34
CA ALA A 1001 36.29 43.34 29.59
C ALA A 1001 37.03 42.01 29.42
N GLY A 1002 38.32 41.98 29.73
CA GLY A 1002 39.11 40.78 29.52
C GLY A 1002 40.29 40.61 30.44
N PHE A 1003 40.91 39.45 30.30
CA PHE A 1003 42.05 39.03 31.08
C PHE A 1003 43.07 38.37 30.17
N ARG A 1004 44.31 38.84 30.23
CA ARG A 1004 45.43 38.26 29.49
C ARG A 1004 46.50 37.78 30.45
N THR A 1005 47.17 36.70 30.07
CA THR A 1005 48.38 36.26 30.77
C THR A 1005 49.50 36.00 29.79
N ARG A 1006 50.73 36.23 30.25
CA ARG A 1006 51.95 35.83 29.53
C ARG A 1006 52.84 35.03 30.46
N THR A 1007 52.98 33.74 30.21
CA THR A 1007 53.75 32.82 31.06
C THR A 1007 55.01 32.36 30.34
N VAL A 1008 56.16 32.49 31.00
CA VAL A 1008 57.42 31.94 30.49
C VAL A 1008 57.42 30.43 30.63
N LEU A 1009 57.56 29.73 29.51
CA LEU A 1009 57.58 28.27 29.49
C LEU A 1009 59.00 27.71 29.50
N ALA A 1010 59.92 28.37 28.78
CA ALA A 1010 61.32 27.95 28.68
C ALA A 1010 62.23 29.11 28.23
N GLY A 1011 63.51 29.04 28.60
CA GLY A 1011 64.53 30.04 28.22
C GLY A 1011 64.53 31.30 29.10
N GLY A 1012 65.43 32.23 28.77
CA GLY A 1012 65.80 33.37 29.63
C GLY A 1012 67.33 33.51 29.73
N GLU A 1013 67.82 34.68 30.19
CA GLU A 1013 69.24 34.95 30.43
C GLU A 1013 70.16 34.68 29.21
N GLY A 1014 69.88 35.33 28.07
CA GLY A 1014 70.71 35.26 26.85
C GLY A 1014 70.43 34.09 25.90
N ARG A 1015 69.44 33.24 26.20
CA ARG A 1015 68.91 32.19 25.30
C ARG A 1015 67.53 32.56 24.75
N ALA A 1016 67.15 31.97 23.62
CA ALA A 1016 65.80 32.14 23.07
C ALA A 1016 64.73 31.81 24.12
N ARG A 1017 63.74 32.70 24.30
CA ARG A 1017 62.68 32.58 25.32
C ARG A 1017 61.36 32.24 24.66
N LEU A 1018 60.71 31.19 25.16
CA LEU A 1018 59.37 30.76 24.76
C LEU A 1018 58.37 31.17 25.84
N SER A 1019 57.32 31.88 25.46
CA SER A 1019 56.22 32.27 26.35
C SER A 1019 54.86 31.88 25.75
N ALA A 1020 53.94 31.41 26.60
CA ALA A 1020 52.53 31.27 26.24
C ALA A 1020 51.77 32.55 26.58
N VAL A 1021 50.96 33.02 25.65
CA VAL A 1021 50.03 34.15 25.82
C VAL A 1021 48.62 33.58 25.79
N THR A 1022 47.85 33.80 26.85
CA THR A 1022 46.43 33.43 26.90
C THR A 1022 45.58 34.67 27.01
N HIS A 1023 44.43 34.69 26.38
CA HIS A 1023 43.43 35.72 26.63
C HIS A 1023 42.02 35.14 26.69
N LEU A 1024 41.18 35.77 27.51
CA LEU A 1024 39.75 35.56 27.60
C LEU A 1024 39.09 36.93 27.78
N ALA A 1025 38.10 37.26 26.96
CA ALA A 1025 37.37 38.52 27.09
C ALA A 1025 35.92 38.38 26.66
N TYR A 1026 35.06 39.18 27.26
CA TYR A 1026 33.67 39.35 26.84
C TYR A 1026 33.50 40.75 26.27
N THR A 1027 32.85 40.84 25.12
CA THR A 1027 32.54 42.09 24.43
C THR A 1027 31.03 42.22 24.27
N HIS A 1028 30.50 43.37 24.64
CA HIS A 1028 29.09 43.73 24.53
C HIS A 1028 28.95 45.01 23.69
N ASP A 1029 27.97 45.06 22.79
CA ASP A 1029 27.63 46.27 22.02
C ASP A 1029 26.59 47.10 22.78
N LEU A 1030 26.93 48.33 23.12
CA LEU A 1030 26.07 49.21 23.93
C LEU A 1030 24.88 49.77 23.15
N ASN A 1031 24.94 49.77 21.82
CA ASN A 1031 23.84 50.26 20.97
C ASN A 1031 22.82 49.16 20.67
N GLY A 1032 23.28 47.91 20.56
CA GLY A 1032 22.45 46.78 20.13
C GLY A 1032 22.00 46.83 18.67
N ASP A 1033 22.49 47.79 17.88
CA ASP A 1033 22.12 47.98 16.49
C ASP A 1033 22.96 47.05 15.58
N GLY A 1034 22.30 46.04 14.99
CA GLY A 1034 22.89 45.22 13.94
C GLY A 1034 23.06 45.96 12.61
N PRO A 1035 23.75 45.37 11.63
CA PRO A 1035 23.82 45.96 10.30
C PRO A 1035 22.43 45.93 9.63
N VAL A 1036 22.00 47.08 9.12
CA VAL A 1036 20.73 47.21 8.40
C VAL A 1036 21.00 47.66 6.98
N PHE A 1037 20.41 46.95 6.01
CA PHE A 1037 20.33 47.36 4.62
C PHE A 1037 19.00 48.07 4.38
N ASP A 1038 19.05 49.38 4.18
CA ASP A 1038 17.91 50.19 3.76
C ASP A 1038 17.81 50.15 2.24
N ALA A 1039 17.06 49.17 1.75
CA ALA A 1039 17.01 48.73 0.36
C ALA A 1039 15.76 49.24 -0.36
N ALA A 1040 15.83 49.30 -1.69
CA ALA A 1040 14.68 49.52 -2.56
C ALA A 1040 14.84 48.74 -3.87
N PHE A 1041 13.73 48.26 -4.42
CA PHE A 1041 13.68 47.83 -5.82
C PHE A 1041 13.66 49.05 -6.75
N ALA A 1042 13.93 48.84 -8.03
CA ALA A 1042 13.74 49.88 -9.05
C ALA A 1042 12.30 50.45 -9.01
N ASP A 1043 12.20 51.76 -8.74
CA ASP A 1043 10.95 52.52 -8.58
C ASP A 1043 10.02 52.03 -7.44
N GLY A 1044 10.53 51.22 -6.50
CA GLY A 1044 9.80 50.71 -5.34
C GLY A 1044 9.98 51.57 -4.08
N PRO A 1045 9.15 51.39 -3.03
CA PRO A 1045 9.39 52.02 -1.74
C PRO A 1045 10.63 51.42 -1.07
N ARG A 1046 11.19 52.15 -0.10
CA ARG A 1046 12.27 51.66 0.76
C ARG A 1046 11.76 50.60 1.74
N PHE A 1047 12.60 49.63 2.06
CA PHE A 1047 12.35 48.59 3.05
C PHE A 1047 13.65 48.18 3.74
N LEU A 1048 13.56 47.75 5.00
CA LEU A 1048 14.72 47.44 5.85
C LEU A 1048 14.98 45.95 5.89
N ILE A 1049 16.26 45.59 5.86
CA ILE A 1049 16.73 44.21 5.90
C ILE A 1049 17.85 44.10 6.91
N ASP A 1050 17.62 43.31 7.94
CA ASP A 1050 18.59 43.04 8.99
C ASP A 1050 19.64 42.03 8.51
N GLY A 1051 20.89 42.23 8.92
CA GLY A 1051 21.98 41.29 8.71
C GLY A 1051 22.53 40.74 10.03
N ALA A 1052 23.37 39.70 9.94
CA ALA A 1052 23.96 39.15 11.15
C ALA A 1052 24.95 40.14 11.78
N ASN A 1053 24.88 40.32 13.11
CA ASN A 1053 25.82 41.10 13.91
C ASN A 1053 26.77 40.16 14.70
N PRO A 1054 27.96 39.81 14.15
CA PRO A 1054 28.83 38.80 14.74
C PRO A 1054 29.70 39.33 15.89
N GLY A 1055 29.75 40.66 16.08
CA GLY A 1055 30.63 41.33 17.04
C GLY A 1055 30.01 41.63 18.40
N ASP A 1056 28.70 41.44 18.53
CA ASP A 1056 27.93 41.75 19.73
C ASP A 1056 27.72 40.52 20.62
N ASP A 1057 27.73 40.73 21.95
CA ASP A 1057 27.55 39.71 22.99
C ASP A 1057 28.39 38.46 22.79
N VAL A 1058 29.69 38.67 22.61
CA VAL A 1058 30.62 37.63 22.20
C VAL A 1058 31.69 37.36 23.25
N ILE A 1059 31.96 36.09 23.49
CA ILE A 1059 33.12 35.64 24.26
C ILE A 1059 34.26 35.36 23.29
N SER A 1060 35.39 36.03 23.52
CA SER A 1060 36.63 35.80 22.81
C SER A 1060 37.63 35.07 23.68
N GLY A 1061 38.38 34.14 23.09
CA GLY A 1061 39.43 33.41 23.81
C GLY A 1061 40.52 32.92 22.88
N GLY A 1062 41.75 32.84 23.37
CA GLY A 1062 42.86 32.44 22.52
C GLY A 1062 44.12 32.05 23.28
N LEU A 1063 45.01 31.38 22.53
CA LEU A 1063 46.31 30.89 22.97
C LEU A 1063 47.33 31.18 21.87
N GLY A 1064 48.41 31.87 22.24
CA GLY A 1064 49.55 32.15 21.38
C GLY A 1064 50.85 31.68 22.01
N PHE A 1065 51.82 31.35 21.19
CA PHE A 1065 53.19 31.05 21.60
C PHE A 1065 54.12 32.09 21.00
N ASN A 1066 54.79 32.85 21.87
CA ASN A 1066 55.77 33.85 21.50
C ASN A 1066 57.18 33.30 21.70
N ILE A 1067 57.98 33.33 20.64
CA ILE A 1067 59.40 32.98 20.62
C ILE A 1067 60.19 34.27 20.45
N GLN A 1068 60.84 34.70 21.53
CA GLN A 1068 61.86 35.74 21.49
C GLN A 1068 63.18 35.08 21.04
N ALA A 1069 63.44 35.11 19.73
CA ALA A 1069 64.57 34.42 19.11
C ALA A 1069 65.92 35.11 19.41
N THR A 1070 65.93 36.44 19.47
CA THR A 1070 67.06 37.29 19.88
C THR A 1070 66.54 38.43 20.73
N GLU A 1071 67.40 39.27 21.32
CA GLU A 1071 66.96 40.51 22.00
C GLU A 1071 66.19 41.48 21.08
N ARG A 1072 66.32 41.31 19.76
CA ARG A 1072 65.74 42.19 18.74
C ARG A 1072 64.64 41.55 17.91
N THR A 1073 64.44 40.22 17.97
CA THR A 1073 63.54 39.50 17.07
C THR A 1073 62.56 38.63 17.84
N ALA A 1074 61.26 38.79 17.57
CA ALA A 1074 60.21 37.94 18.13
C ALA A 1074 59.25 37.42 17.04
N ILE A 1075 58.87 36.16 17.16
CA ILE A 1075 57.86 35.47 16.34
C ILE A 1075 56.74 35.01 17.26
N GLU A 1076 55.50 35.19 16.86
CA GLU A 1076 54.33 34.68 17.58
C GLU A 1076 53.42 33.91 16.63
N LEU A 1077 52.96 32.75 17.05
CA LEU A 1077 51.91 31.99 16.36
C LEU A 1077 50.80 31.71 17.36
N GLY A 1078 49.56 31.95 16.97
CA GLY A 1078 48.46 31.79 17.89
C GLY A 1078 47.12 31.54 17.23
N TYR A 1079 46.18 31.15 18.07
CA TYR A 1079 44.78 30.95 17.73
C TYR A 1079 43.93 31.89 18.58
N THR A 1080 42.91 32.49 17.96
CA THR A 1080 41.86 33.23 18.66
C THR A 1080 40.50 32.83 18.11
N GLY A 1081 39.55 32.63 19.00
CA GLY A 1081 38.18 32.30 18.67
C GLY A 1081 37.21 33.34 19.21
N LEU A 1082 36.13 33.58 18.47
CA LEU A 1082 34.93 34.28 18.91
C LEU A 1082 33.78 33.28 19.01
N TYR A 1083 33.02 33.36 20.10
CA TYR A 1083 31.93 32.45 20.40
C TYR A 1083 30.73 33.23 20.93
N LYS A 1084 29.63 33.10 20.19
CA LYS A 1084 28.26 33.51 20.50
C LYS A 1084 27.35 32.32 20.18
N ASP A 1085 26.16 32.26 20.75
CA ASP A 1085 25.21 31.17 20.51
C ASP A 1085 24.91 30.98 19.01
N GLU A 1086 24.80 32.06 18.25
CA GLU A 1086 24.48 32.03 16.82
C GLU A 1086 25.72 32.14 15.91
N TYR A 1087 26.89 32.50 16.44
CA TYR A 1087 28.09 32.78 15.64
C TYR A 1087 29.37 32.25 16.28
N ARG A 1088 30.19 31.58 15.49
CA ARG A 1088 31.55 31.17 15.87
C ARG A 1088 32.55 31.58 14.81
N ASP A 1089 33.68 32.11 15.23
CA ASP A 1089 34.79 32.46 14.36
C ASP A 1089 36.11 31.92 14.92
N ASN A 1090 36.94 31.36 14.06
CA ASN A 1090 38.17 30.66 14.41
C ASN A 1090 39.30 31.19 13.56
N ARG A 1091 40.22 31.93 14.18
CA ARG A 1091 41.35 32.58 13.50
C ARG A 1091 42.68 32.03 14.00
N ILE A 1092 43.56 31.72 13.06
CA ILE A 1092 44.99 31.50 13.31
C ILE A 1092 45.71 32.76 12.85
N TYR A 1093 46.65 33.23 13.64
CA TYR A 1093 47.48 34.37 13.30
C TYR A 1093 48.97 34.05 13.49
N GLY A 1094 49.78 34.73 12.69
CA GLY A 1094 51.23 34.71 12.83
C GLY A 1094 51.78 36.13 12.81
N ARG A 1095 52.63 36.46 13.77
CA ARG A 1095 53.23 37.79 13.92
C ARG A 1095 54.74 37.69 13.96
N PHE A 1096 55.40 38.69 13.41
CA PHE A 1096 56.84 38.85 13.41
C PHE A 1096 57.19 40.29 13.76
N SER A 1097 58.23 40.50 14.57
CA SER A 1097 58.71 41.83 14.92
C SER A 1097 60.23 41.89 15.04
N VAL A 1098 60.81 42.99 14.58
CA VAL A 1098 62.26 43.27 14.64
C VAL A 1098 62.47 44.68 15.20
N LYS A 1099 63.42 44.80 16.13
CA LYS A 1099 63.85 46.06 16.75
C LYS A 1099 65.21 46.49 16.21
N PHE A 1100 65.38 47.77 15.87
CA PHE A 1100 66.61 48.36 15.32
C PHE A 1100 67.30 49.29 16.31
#